data_AF-A0A0P8BWG9-F1
#
_entry.id   AF-A0A0P8BWG9-F1
#
_cell.length_a   1.000
_cell.length_b   1.000
_cell.length_c   1.000
_cell.angle_alpha   90.00
_cell.angle_beta   90.00
_cell.angle_gamma   90.00
#
_symmetry.space_group_name_H-M   'P 1'
#
loop_
_entity.id
_entity.type
_entity.pdbx_description
1 polymer ?
#
loop_
_entity_poly.entity_id
_entity_poly.type
_entity_poly.pdbx_seq_one_letter_code
_entity_poly.pdbx_strand_id
1 'polypeptide(L)'
;MLKSVFAKKSTGPDQTAGQKGQRQSDQQQNDQQQFGQQIVLSAQTISTQGNEAGEENSGTGEGAFNLSKYIDTAIRKYWLLAIVAALMAFYSGYEASKEVIKFKSSFRILVEPIAGQSSIDTLTGKDTKDNADLNYFTLIEVLYSPKVLGPVAEEVALQYPGVTYEQLASRLKVVRLGETTIIQGAYEEGNPDRLKLILNKVAQSFLEYSIEEQQRQVKGALDFIDEQLPQLKQHNDELQAQIKSIRETYGFIDPNDFADKLVANIDTLRSQRQVAQSDLESLYLQYQQLQAEYGARQALSQSADYQLLLNEFQVLEEDIAIESARFGPQHPTIQLMRRQQQNLLPLMIAEAERTLGDQIAGIANEIVILEGRYQSLSNASRRLELALQEMPSILQQFSELERDLAVTTANLNRFLETREHLELQAAQNEVPWQLITEPKPPERLPVSNPIKAMMTGAIMGGALGFAIAYAIEKVEDTYHNLEEAKNQSLLKVLGAIPIYPELQMLGADANIIDLRKDLRTKSIALETETTVLSADLKQQVKSILRNSVHRPISKKPTQKSSESVQVLLKKIENVQAIAPENMRNSHYLVEEPTTQSNENTWLEEYDAYGFLEAFRALYLTIDRQEGYRSLNSLVVTSALPREGRTTLTVHLAQAAAAMGCRVLIVDTHLRRGAQKLHNFLGISNQIGLSEFLQGQVSLDRVIQRLYWERGLYVITSGQVPPDPTRLLSSSDMYALMQQLREAFDLVIYDMPPLMGLADVGLVAANSAAVVVVTSLNKRGSITALKNAVERLHLVKANMVGLVVNQVKNYKVDYYA
;
A
#
# COMPACT_ATOMS: atom_id res chain seq x y z
N MET A 1 45.53 31.44 41.00
CA MET A 1 45.11 31.25 42.40
C MET A 1 43.75 30.55 42.42
N LEU A 2 43.43 29.77 43.47
CA LEU A 2 42.10 29.18 43.80
C LEU A 2 41.43 28.34 42.69
N LYS A 3 41.30 27.00 42.80
CA LYS A 3 40.37 26.23 43.68
C LYS A 3 38.90 26.64 43.49
N SER A 4 37.93 25.75 43.22
CA SER A 4 37.91 24.27 43.09
C SER A 4 36.58 23.87 42.37
N VAL A 5 36.10 22.63 42.13
CA VAL A 5 36.12 21.32 42.85
C VAL A 5 35.94 20.15 41.85
N PHE A 6 36.44 18.95 42.20
CA PHE A 6 36.15 17.66 41.53
C PHE A 6 35.12 16.84 42.34
N ALA A 7 34.12 16.20 41.70
CA ALA A 7 33.68 14.79 41.97
C ALA A 7 32.25 14.40 41.49
N LYS A 8 32.18 13.52 40.48
CA LYS A 8 31.65 12.14 40.57
C LYS A 8 30.48 11.83 41.55
N LYS A 9 29.24 11.65 41.03
CA LYS A 9 28.45 10.40 41.16
C LYS A 9 27.21 10.36 40.23
N SER A 10 26.63 9.18 40.05
CA SER A 10 25.46 8.86 39.22
C SER A 10 24.10 9.16 39.88
N THR A 11 23.08 9.53 39.08
CA THR A 11 21.73 8.89 39.00
C THR A 11 20.82 9.61 37.98
N GLY A 12 19.90 8.87 37.34
CA GLY A 12 18.74 9.42 36.62
C GLY A 12 18.81 9.39 35.08
N PRO A 13 17.89 8.71 34.38
CA PRO A 13 17.77 8.76 32.92
C PRO A 13 16.76 9.82 32.45
N ASP A 14 17.08 10.58 31.40
CA ASP A 14 16.14 11.47 30.71
C ASP A 14 15.51 10.74 29.50
N GLN A 15 14.17 10.76 29.38
CA GLN A 15 13.41 9.84 28.53
C GLN A 15 13.01 10.44 27.17
N THR A 16 13.93 11.10 26.46
CA THR A 16 13.62 11.90 25.25
C THR A 16 14.34 11.46 23.96
N ALA A 17 14.69 10.17 23.83
CA ALA A 17 15.28 9.61 22.59
C ALA A 17 14.55 8.41 21.95
N GLY A 18 13.57 7.77 22.62
CA GLY A 18 12.95 6.53 22.12
C GLY A 18 12.00 6.69 20.92
N GLN A 19 11.35 7.84 20.78
CA GLN A 19 10.16 8.00 19.91
C GLN A 19 10.42 8.12 18.39
N LYS A 20 11.66 7.97 17.91
CA LYS A 20 11.95 7.84 16.47
C LYS A 20 12.35 6.42 16.03
N GLY A 21 13.00 5.64 16.90
CA GLY A 21 13.30 4.22 16.61
C GLY A 21 12.04 3.37 16.56
N GLN A 22 11.14 3.54 17.55
CA GLN A 22 9.86 2.83 17.58
C GLN A 22 8.97 3.17 16.36
N ARG A 23 8.99 4.40 15.85
CA ARG A 23 8.13 4.77 14.70
C ARG A 23 8.38 3.94 13.43
N GLN A 24 9.55 3.32 13.25
CA GLN A 24 9.81 2.42 12.11
C GLN A 24 9.53 0.93 12.42
N SER A 25 9.75 0.45 13.65
CA SER A 25 9.24 -0.87 14.05
C SER A 25 7.72 -0.90 14.02
N ASP A 26 7.10 0.19 14.50
CA ASP A 26 5.67 0.38 14.57
C ASP A 26 5.10 0.74 13.19
N GLN A 27 5.91 1.19 12.21
CA GLN A 27 5.49 1.24 10.81
C GLN A 27 5.58 -0.12 10.12
N GLN A 28 6.60 -0.95 10.32
CA GLN A 28 6.56 -2.31 9.74
C GLN A 28 5.54 -3.23 10.43
N GLN A 29 5.29 -3.03 11.73
CA GLN A 29 4.15 -3.67 12.40
C GLN A 29 2.81 -3.03 12.01
N ASN A 30 2.71 -1.72 11.77
CA ASN A 30 1.51 -1.16 11.15
C ASN A 30 1.33 -1.67 9.73
N ASP A 31 2.35 -1.81 8.90
CA ASP A 31 2.18 -2.26 7.51
C ASP A 31 1.75 -3.72 7.46
N GLN A 32 2.28 -4.58 8.35
CA GLN A 32 1.78 -5.95 8.51
C GLN A 32 0.40 -6.01 9.20
N GLN A 33 0.10 -5.13 10.16
CA GLN A 33 -1.24 -4.99 10.74
C GLN A 33 -2.21 -4.27 9.82
N GLN A 34 -1.78 -3.53 8.79
CA GLN A 34 -2.60 -2.84 7.78
C GLN A 34 -2.80 -3.72 6.56
N PHE A 35 -1.88 -4.64 6.23
CA PHE A 35 -2.19 -5.75 5.33
C PHE A 35 -3.12 -6.75 6.02
N GLY A 36 -2.85 -7.07 7.30
CA GLY A 36 -3.76 -7.86 8.14
C GLY A 36 -5.13 -7.19 8.29
N GLN A 37 -5.17 -5.88 8.57
CA GLN A 37 -6.40 -5.10 8.62
C GLN A 37 -6.98 -4.81 7.24
N GLN A 38 -6.26 -4.84 6.11
CA GLN A 38 -6.89 -4.76 4.79
C GLN A 38 -7.57 -6.08 4.42
N ILE A 39 -7.01 -7.21 4.86
CA ILE A 39 -7.66 -8.53 4.72
C ILE A 39 -8.85 -8.64 5.68
N VAL A 40 -8.74 -8.14 6.92
CA VAL A 40 -9.85 -8.08 7.88
C VAL A 40 -10.88 -6.99 7.50
N LEU A 41 -10.50 -5.85 6.93
CA LEU A 41 -11.39 -4.80 6.45
C LEU A 41 -12.07 -5.20 5.15
N SER A 42 -11.44 -5.96 4.25
CA SER A 42 -12.16 -6.53 3.10
C SER A 42 -13.13 -7.65 3.52
N ALA A 43 -12.80 -8.43 4.56
CA ALA A 43 -13.76 -9.33 5.20
C ALA A 43 -14.87 -8.59 5.99
N GLN A 44 -14.57 -7.46 6.62
CA GLN A 44 -15.53 -6.66 7.39
C GLN A 44 -16.39 -5.76 6.50
N THR A 45 -15.90 -5.25 5.37
CA THR A 45 -16.69 -4.49 4.39
C THR A 45 -17.80 -5.37 3.77
N ILE A 46 -17.64 -6.69 3.80
CA ILE A 46 -18.67 -7.67 3.43
C ILE A 46 -19.72 -7.90 4.55
N SER A 47 -19.50 -7.39 5.77
CA SER A 47 -20.39 -7.56 6.94
C SER A 47 -20.86 -6.26 7.63
N THR A 48 -20.30 -5.09 7.29
CA THR A 48 -20.70 -3.78 7.85
C THR A 48 -21.35 -2.82 6.86
N GLN A 49 -21.89 -3.32 5.74
CA GLN A 49 -22.91 -2.62 4.93
C GLN A 49 -24.35 -3.10 5.23
N GLY A 50 -24.57 -3.75 6.37
CA GLY A 50 -25.85 -4.40 6.73
C GLY A 50 -26.76 -3.64 7.70
N ASN A 51 -26.41 -2.44 8.14
CA ASN A 51 -27.23 -1.62 9.07
C ASN A 51 -27.08 -0.12 8.76
N GLU A 52 -28.11 0.65 9.14
CA GLU A 52 -28.23 2.11 8.98
C GLU A 52 -28.43 2.66 7.54
N ALA A 53 -29.49 2.18 6.89
CA ALA A 53 -30.32 3.01 6.01
C ALA A 53 -31.80 2.66 6.27
N GLY A 54 -32.60 3.63 6.70
CA GLY A 54 -34.00 3.42 7.09
C GLY A 54 -35.00 4.13 6.17
N GLU A 55 -36.07 3.42 5.84
CA GLU A 55 -37.32 3.88 5.21
C GLU A 55 -37.23 4.39 3.75
N GLU A 56 -38.39 4.33 3.05
CA GLU A 56 -38.63 4.64 1.64
C GLU A 56 -37.66 3.96 0.63
N ASN A 57 -38.06 2.92 -0.13
CA ASN A 57 -39.20 2.95 -1.06
C ASN A 57 -39.60 1.51 -1.48
N SER A 58 -40.89 1.27 -1.76
CA SER A 58 -41.41 -0.05 -2.16
C SER A 58 -41.24 -0.31 -3.66
N GLY A 59 -40.19 -1.03 -4.06
CA GLY A 59 -39.93 -1.45 -5.44
C GLY A 59 -39.51 -2.92 -5.55
N THR A 60 -40.09 -3.65 -6.51
CA THR A 60 -39.86 -5.09 -6.70
C THR A 60 -38.41 -5.43 -7.10
N GLY A 61 -37.67 -6.07 -6.21
CA GLY A 61 -36.32 -6.56 -6.48
C GLY A 61 -36.29 -8.06 -6.83
N GLU A 62 -36.08 -8.39 -8.10
CA GLU A 62 -35.59 -9.73 -8.47
C GLU A 62 -34.12 -9.88 -8.06
N GLY A 63 -33.69 -11.09 -7.66
CA GLY A 63 -32.27 -11.40 -7.46
C GLY A 63 -31.79 -11.64 -6.02
N ALA A 64 -32.67 -11.90 -5.06
CA ALA A 64 -32.26 -12.38 -3.73
C ALA A 64 -31.40 -13.65 -3.85
N PHE A 65 -30.19 -13.63 -3.25
CA PHE A 65 -29.16 -14.66 -3.44
C PHE A 65 -29.49 -15.94 -2.65
N ASN A 66 -30.33 -16.81 -3.23
CA ASN A 66 -30.84 -18.02 -2.61
C ASN A 66 -29.74 -19.09 -2.42
N LEU A 67 -28.96 -18.95 -1.34
CA LEU A 67 -27.83 -19.81 -0.99
C LEU A 67 -28.23 -21.29 -0.85
N SER A 68 -29.48 -21.55 -0.44
CA SER A 68 -30.09 -22.88 -0.38
C SER A 68 -29.95 -23.65 -1.69
N LYS A 69 -30.21 -23.03 -2.85
CA LYS A 69 -30.12 -23.71 -4.16
C LYS A 69 -28.71 -24.20 -4.47
N TYR A 70 -27.70 -23.40 -4.11
CA TYR A 70 -26.29 -23.73 -4.35
C TYR A 70 -25.77 -24.81 -3.41
N ILE A 71 -26.19 -24.80 -2.14
CA ILE A 71 -25.93 -25.88 -1.17
C ILE A 71 -26.52 -27.20 -1.68
N ASP A 72 -27.77 -27.15 -2.16
CA ASP A 72 -28.50 -28.26 -2.76
C ASP A 72 -27.75 -28.90 -3.96
N THR A 73 -27.26 -28.08 -4.90
CA THR A 73 -26.42 -28.54 -6.03
C THR A 73 -25.13 -29.20 -5.53
N ALA A 74 -24.45 -28.57 -4.55
CA ALA A 74 -23.20 -29.09 -3.99
C ALA A 74 -23.40 -30.46 -3.30
N ILE A 75 -24.50 -30.65 -2.58
CA ILE A 75 -24.88 -31.94 -1.96
C ILE A 75 -25.16 -32.99 -3.05
N ARG A 76 -25.97 -32.68 -4.07
CA ARG A 76 -26.31 -33.63 -5.15
C ARG A 76 -25.09 -34.08 -5.97
N LYS A 77 -24.08 -33.23 -6.10
CA LYS A 77 -22.92 -33.45 -6.98
C LYS A 77 -21.59 -33.56 -6.22
N TYR A 78 -21.61 -33.79 -4.91
CA TYR A 78 -20.41 -33.73 -4.03
C TYR A 78 -19.22 -34.58 -4.51
N TRP A 79 -19.50 -35.70 -5.17
CA TRP A 79 -18.49 -36.60 -5.75
C TRP A 79 -17.67 -35.94 -6.88
N LEU A 80 -18.27 -35.06 -7.69
CA LEU A 80 -17.54 -34.27 -8.69
C LEU A 80 -16.61 -33.24 -8.02
N LEU A 81 -17.11 -32.54 -6.99
CA LEU A 81 -16.31 -31.59 -6.22
C LEU A 81 -15.11 -32.30 -5.58
N ALA A 82 -15.32 -33.47 -4.98
CA ALA A 82 -14.26 -34.27 -4.37
C ALA A 82 -13.20 -34.74 -5.37
N ILE A 83 -13.60 -35.21 -6.56
CA ILE A 83 -12.66 -35.65 -7.61
C ILE A 83 -11.82 -34.48 -8.14
N VAL A 84 -12.44 -33.33 -8.46
CA VAL A 84 -11.71 -32.17 -9.00
C VAL A 84 -10.81 -31.54 -7.92
N ALA A 85 -11.25 -31.48 -6.66
CA ALA A 85 -10.42 -31.08 -5.53
C ALA A 85 -9.21 -32.02 -5.33
N ALA A 86 -9.39 -33.34 -5.39
CA ALA A 86 -8.31 -34.31 -5.23
C ALA A 86 -7.28 -34.23 -6.36
N LEU A 87 -7.72 -34.09 -7.61
CA LEU A 87 -6.83 -33.94 -8.78
C LEU A 87 -6.01 -32.63 -8.71
N MET A 88 -6.65 -31.50 -8.37
CA MET A 88 -5.96 -30.22 -8.21
C MET A 88 -5.01 -30.22 -7.01
N ALA A 89 -5.41 -30.82 -5.87
CA ALA A 89 -4.53 -30.99 -4.72
C ALA A 89 -3.29 -31.82 -5.06
N PHE A 90 -3.46 -32.94 -5.75
CA PHE A 90 -2.34 -33.78 -6.19
C PHE A 90 -1.40 -33.03 -7.14
N TYR A 91 -1.93 -32.31 -8.14
CA TYR A 91 -1.14 -31.52 -9.07
C TYR A 91 -0.34 -30.41 -8.35
N SER A 92 -0.98 -29.61 -7.49
CA SER A 92 -0.30 -28.55 -6.74
C SER A 92 0.73 -29.10 -5.74
N GLY A 93 0.46 -30.23 -5.10
CA GLY A 93 1.42 -30.93 -4.23
C GLY A 93 2.62 -31.48 -5.00
N TYR A 94 2.40 -32.06 -6.18
CA TYR A 94 3.45 -32.57 -7.05
C TYR A 94 4.36 -31.45 -7.56
N GLU A 95 3.82 -30.33 -8.02
CA GLU A 95 4.66 -29.23 -8.53
C GLU A 95 5.44 -28.54 -7.40
N ALA A 96 4.83 -28.35 -6.22
CA ALA A 96 5.54 -27.89 -5.02
C ALA A 96 6.65 -28.84 -4.57
N SER A 97 6.49 -30.16 -4.77
CA SER A 97 7.54 -31.15 -4.42
C SER A 97 8.83 -31.06 -5.26
N LYS A 98 8.81 -30.29 -6.36
CA LYS A 98 9.99 -30.01 -7.19
C LYS A 98 10.81 -28.81 -6.70
N GLU A 99 10.32 -28.03 -5.74
CA GLU A 99 11.06 -26.88 -5.20
C GLU A 99 12.27 -27.34 -4.38
N VAL A 100 13.46 -27.27 -4.98
CA VAL A 100 14.73 -27.54 -4.28
C VAL A 100 14.92 -26.52 -3.16
N ILE A 101 15.29 -27.00 -1.96
CA ILE A 101 15.57 -26.16 -0.80
C ILE A 101 16.70 -25.18 -1.15
N LYS A 102 16.37 -23.89 -1.17
CA LYS A 102 17.33 -22.80 -1.31
C LYS A 102 17.61 -22.18 0.05
N PHE A 103 18.87 -21.88 0.30
CA PHE A 103 19.34 -21.09 1.42
C PHE A 103 19.68 -19.69 0.93
N LYS A 104 19.44 -18.70 1.80
CA LYS A 104 19.82 -17.31 1.57
C LYS A 104 20.70 -16.82 2.71
N SER A 105 21.68 -16.00 2.38
CA SER A 105 22.49 -15.28 3.36
C SER A 105 22.91 -13.94 2.77
N SER A 106 23.34 -13.02 3.64
CA SER A 106 23.87 -11.72 3.26
C SER A 106 24.88 -11.21 4.27
N PHE A 107 25.81 -10.39 3.77
CA PHE A 107 26.72 -9.56 4.55
C PHE A 107 26.39 -8.08 4.34
N ARG A 108 26.96 -7.19 5.15
CA ARG A 108 26.84 -5.73 5.00
C ARG A 108 28.21 -5.08 5.13
N ILE A 109 28.53 -4.21 4.18
CA ILE A 109 29.76 -3.42 4.15
C ILE A 109 29.38 -1.94 4.21
N LEU A 110 30.05 -1.20 5.09
CA LEU A 110 30.10 0.26 5.07
C LEU A 110 31.02 0.67 3.93
N VAL A 111 30.56 1.53 3.03
CA VAL A 111 31.31 2.03 1.88
C VAL A 111 31.52 3.52 2.06
N GLU A 112 32.73 3.93 2.38
CA GLU A 112 33.11 5.34 2.44
C GLU A 112 33.70 5.82 1.10
N PRO A 113 33.54 7.11 0.73
CA PRO A 113 34.15 7.66 -0.48
C PRO A 113 35.67 7.62 -0.41
N ILE A 114 36.33 7.16 -1.50
CA ILE A 114 37.78 7.04 -1.54
C ILE A 114 38.42 8.44 -1.61
N ALA A 115 39.19 8.80 -0.56
CA ALA A 115 39.59 10.18 -0.28
C ALA A 115 40.49 10.84 -1.35
N GLY A 116 41.25 10.06 -2.14
CA GLY A 116 42.21 10.58 -3.11
C GLY A 116 41.58 11.49 -4.17
N GLN A 117 40.39 11.14 -4.67
CA GLN A 117 39.67 11.94 -5.66
C GLN A 117 39.27 13.32 -5.11
N SER A 118 38.70 13.36 -3.90
CA SER A 118 38.28 14.61 -3.24
C SER A 118 39.43 15.55 -2.90
N SER A 119 40.63 15.03 -2.62
CA SER A 119 41.83 15.86 -2.42
C SER A 119 42.22 16.58 -3.72
N ILE A 120 42.13 15.91 -4.87
CA ILE A 120 42.43 16.54 -6.18
C ILE A 120 41.33 17.52 -6.58
N ASP A 121 40.05 17.18 -6.40
CA ASP A 121 38.93 18.08 -6.74
C ASP A 121 38.94 19.37 -5.89
N THR A 122 39.33 19.27 -4.60
CA THR A 122 39.47 20.46 -3.73
C THR A 122 40.72 21.29 -4.03
N LEU A 123 41.81 20.70 -4.52
CA LEU A 123 42.97 21.45 -5.05
C LEU A 123 42.68 22.13 -6.39
N THR A 124 41.86 21.50 -7.25
CA THR A 124 41.52 22.02 -8.61
C THR A 124 40.26 22.88 -8.65
N GLY A 125 39.53 23.02 -7.53
CA GLY A 125 38.40 23.94 -7.40
C GLY A 125 37.10 23.46 -8.06
N LYS A 126 36.92 22.15 -8.25
CA LYS A 126 35.65 21.58 -8.76
C LYS A 126 34.60 21.49 -7.66
N ASP A 127 33.37 21.89 -7.97
CA ASP A 127 32.21 21.68 -7.09
C ASP A 127 31.90 20.17 -6.95
N THR A 128 31.94 19.68 -5.71
CA THR A 128 31.88 18.24 -5.40
C THR A 128 30.46 17.71 -5.09
N LYS A 129 29.42 18.55 -5.18
CA LYS A 129 28.11 18.27 -4.56
C LYS A 129 27.22 17.25 -5.27
N ASP A 130 27.26 17.16 -6.60
CA ASP A 130 26.26 16.37 -7.36
C ASP A 130 26.66 14.91 -7.63
N ASN A 131 27.92 14.52 -7.41
CA ASN A 131 28.42 13.19 -7.81
C ASN A 131 28.12 12.04 -6.82
N ALA A 132 27.63 12.34 -5.61
CA ALA A 132 27.55 11.36 -4.52
C ALA A 132 26.70 10.12 -4.84
N ASP A 133 25.51 10.30 -5.43
CA ASP A 133 24.60 9.18 -5.74
C ASP A 133 24.93 8.46 -7.06
N LEU A 134 25.48 9.18 -8.04
CA LEU A 134 26.00 8.62 -9.31
C LEU A 134 27.11 7.59 -9.06
N ASN A 135 27.94 7.81 -8.04
CA ASN A 135 29.03 6.91 -7.67
C ASN A 135 28.55 5.52 -7.23
N TYR A 136 27.38 5.39 -6.57
CA TYR A 136 26.93 4.08 -6.06
C TYR A 136 26.49 3.10 -7.14
N PHE A 137 25.84 3.58 -8.21
CA PHE A 137 25.48 2.71 -9.34
C PHE A 137 26.72 2.20 -10.07
N THR A 138 27.66 3.11 -10.36
CA THR A 138 28.95 2.78 -10.97
C THR A 138 29.76 1.80 -10.10
N LEU A 139 29.79 2.02 -8.78
CA LEU A 139 30.49 1.14 -7.85
C LEU A 139 29.88 -0.27 -7.81
N ILE A 140 28.55 -0.39 -7.76
CA ILE A 140 27.88 -1.70 -7.77
C ILE A 140 28.21 -2.47 -9.05
N GLU A 141 28.22 -1.81 -10.21
CA GLU A 141 28.60 -2.44 -11.49
C GLU A 141 30.08 -2.88 -11.49
N VAL A 142 31.00 -2.08 -10.93
CA VAL A 142 32.42 -2.44 -10.77
C VAL A 142 32.59 -3.64 -9.82
N LEU A 143 31.78 -3.75 -8.77
CA LEU A 143 31.75 -4.90 -7.85
C LEU A 143 31.24 -6.19 -8.50
N TYR A 144 30.50 -6.10 -9.61
CA TYR A 144 30.14 -7.25 -10.44
C TYR A 144 31.22 -7.63 -11.46
N SER A 145 32.22 -6.78 -11.70
CA SER A 145 33.19 -6.97 -12.79
C SER A 145 34.05 -8.24 -12.65
N PRO A 146 34.59 -8.78 -13.76
CA PRO A 146 35.50 -9.93 -13.72
C PRO A 146 36.76 -9.70 -12.88
N LYS A 147 37.20 -8.43 -12.70
CA LYS A 147 38.34 -8.10 -11.84
C LYS A 147 38.07 -8.45 -10.38
N VAL A 148 36.83 -8.24 -9.91
CA VAL A 148 36.43 -8.47 -8.51
C VAL A 148 35.94 -9.92 -8.34
N LEU A 149 34.95 -10.35 -9.13
CA LEU A 149 34.31 -11.66 -8.94
C LEU A 149 35.02 -12.84 -9.61
N GLY A 150 35.95 -12.59 -10.56
CA GLY A 150 36.71 -13.64 -11.25
C GLY A 150 37.57 -14.48 -10.29
N PRO A 151 38.49 -13.87 -9.51
CA PRO A 151 39.31 -14.59 -8.53
C PRO A 151 38.48 -15.36 -7.50
N VAL A 152 37.32 -14.82 -7.09
CA VAL A 152 36.39 -15.49 -6.17
C VAL A 152 35.79 -16.74 -6.82
N ALA A 153 35.39 -16.67 -8.09
CA ALA A 153 34.86 -17.83 -8.80
C ALA A 153 35.93 -18.91 -8.99
N GLU A 154 37.17 -18.54 -9.32
CA GLU A 154 38.30 -19.46 -9.45
C GLU A 154 38.63 -20.17 -8.12
N GLU A 155 38.78 -19.43 -7.01
CA GLU A 155 39.10 -20.04 -5.71
C GLU A 155 37.98 -20.94 -5.20
N VAL A 156 36.70 -20.56 -5.38
CA VAL A 156 35.55 -21.39 -5.01
C VAL A 156 35.47 -22.64 -5.90
N ALA A 157 35.81 -22.55 -7.19
CA ALA A 157 35.79 -23.70 -8.11
C ALA A 157 36.78 -24.80 -7.71
N LEU A 158 37.88 -24.48 -7.00
CA LEU A 158 38.83 -25.47 -6.46
C LEU A 158 38.18 -26.45 -5.47
N GLN A 159 37.19 -25.98 -4.68
CA GLN A 159 36.45 -26.81 -3.72
C GLN A 159 35.10 -27.29 -4.26
N TYR A 160 34.51 -26.53 -5.19
CA TYR A 160 33.19 -26.78 -5.76
C TYR A 160 33.22 -26.64 -7.29
N PRO A 161 33.79 -27.62 -8.01
CA PRO A 161 33.84 -27.61 -9.47
C PRO A 161 32.44 -27.46 -10.06
N GLY A 162 32.28 -26.48 -10.95
CA GLY A 162 31.01 -26.11 -11.57
C GLY A 162 30.46 -24.73 -11.14
N VAL A 163 31.05 -24.06 -10.14
CA VAL A 163 30.84 -22.61 -9.95
C VAL A 163 31.62 -21.86 -11.03
N THR A 164 30.98 -20.89 -11.69
CA THR A 164 31.60 -20.00 -12.70
C THR A 164 31.29 -18.54 -12.40
N TYR A 165 32.04 -17.61 -12.99
CA TYR A 165 31.82 -16.17 -12.85
C TYR A 165 30.37 -15.76 -13.19
N GLU A 166 29.80 -16.29 -14.28
CA GLU A 166 28.44 -15.96 -14.74
C GLU A 166 27.39 -16.47 -13.76
N GLN A 167 27.59 -17.66 -13.19
CA GLN A 167 26.70 -18.20 -12.15
C GLN A 167 26.78 -17.39 -10.85
N LEU A 168 27.98 -16.92 -10.49
CA LEU A 168 28.18 -16.14 -9.28
C LEU A 168 27.57 -14.74 -9.45
N ALA A 169 27.89 -14.03 -10.54
CA ALA A 169 27.34 -12.71 -10.85
C ALA A 169 25.81 -12.71 -10.99
N SER A 170 25.22 -13.72 -11.64
CA SER A 170 23.75 -13.80 -11.82
C SER A 170 22.97 -14.19 -10.55
N ARG A 171 23.63 -14.75 -9.53
CA ARG A 171 23.01 -15.13 -8.24
C ARG A 171 23.31 -14.15 -7.11
N LEU A 172 24.42 -13.44 -7.18
CA LEU A 172 24.76 -12.36 -6.25
C LEU A 172 23.85 -11.15 -6.49
N LYS A 173 23.28 -10.60 -5.42
CA LYS A 173 22.47 -9.38 -5.42
C LYS A 173 23.11 -8.36 -4.48
N VAL A 174 23.71 -7.33 -5.06
CA VAL A 174 24.35 -6.21 -4.36
C VAL A 174 23.40 -5.02 -4.38
N VAL A 175 23.00 -4.50 -3.21
CA VAL A 175 22.03 -3.39 -3.10
C VAL A 175 22.43 -2.39 -2.01
N ARG A 176 22.24 -1.09 -2.26
CA ARG A 176 22.37 -0.03 -1.25
C ARG A 176 21.15 -0.04 -0.31
N LEU A 177 21.37 0.12 1.00
CA LEU A 177 20.29 0.11 2.00
C LEU A 177 19.70 1.53 2.18
N GLY A 178 18.78 1.90 1.29
CA GLY A 178 18.20 3.25 1.26
C GLY A 178 19.26 4.30 0.92
N GLU A 179 19.14 5.49 1.50
CA GLU A 179 20.08 6.61 1.28
C GLU A 179 21.41 6.45 2.07
N THR A 180 21.60 5.34 2.80
CA THR A 180 22.82 5.11 3.60
C THR A 180 24.05 4.78 2.76
N THR A 181 25.23 4.90 3.37
CA THR A 181 26.54 4.43 2.85
C THR A 181 26.72 2.90 2.94
N ILE A 182 25.66 2.13 3.24
CA ILE A 182 25.75 0.68 3.49
C ILE A 182 25.29 -0.09 2.26
N ILE A 183 26.17 -0.97 1.77
CA ILE A 183 25.85 -1.94 0.72
C ILE A 183 25.64 -3.33 1.36
N GLN A 184 24.56 -4.01 0.96
CA GLN A 184 24.27 -5.39 1.33
C GLN A 184 24.48 -6.32 0.13
N GLY A 185 25.47 -7.21 0.23
CA GLY A 185 25.63 -8.33 -0.70
C GLY A 185 24.85 -9.55 -0.20
N ALA A 186 23.99 -10.12 -1.05
CA ALA A 186 23.18 -11.30 -0.76
C ALA A 186 23.32 -12.37 -1.84
N TYR A 187 23.33 -13.64 -1.46
CA TYR A 187 23.44 -14.78 -2.39
C TYR A 187 22.43 -15.87 -2.03
N GLU A 188 22.01 -16.66 -3.02
CA GLU A 188 20.98 -17.70 -2.91
C GLU A 188 21.50 -19.01 -3.53
N GLU A 189 21.58 -20.09 -2.75
CA GLU A 189 22.22 -21.35 -3.16
C GLU A 189 21.58 -22.59 -2.52
N GLY A 190 21.71 -23.76 -3.16
CA GLY A 190 21.15 -25.02 -2.65
C GLY A 190 21.95 -25.70 -1.53
N ASN A 191 23.22 -25.32 -1.34
CA ASN A 191 24.12 -25.89 -0.33
C ASN A 191 24.55 -24.80 0.67
N PRO A 192 24.34 -24.98 2.00
CA PRO A 192 24.59 -23.94 3.00
C PRO A 192 26.09 -23.68 3.26
N ASP A 193 26.94 -24.70 3.15
CA ASP A 193 28.38 -24.57 3.38
C ASP A 193 29.05 -23.83 2.20
N ARG A 194 28.67 -24.19 0.98
CA ARG A 194 29.04 -23.46 -0.25
C ARG A 194 28.56 -22.01 -0.21
N LEU A 195 27.32 -21.77 0.23
CA LEU A 195 26.76 -20.41 0.38
C LEU A 195 27.62 -19.57 1.33
N LYS A 196 28.01 -20.13 2.49
CA LYS A 196 28.86 -19.44 3.46
C LYS A 196 30.26 -19.17 2.88
N LEU A 197 30.86 -20.14 2.19
CA LEU A 197 32.17 -19.94 1.55
C LEU A 197 32.12 -18.83 0.49
N ILE A 198 31.14 -18.87 -0.41
CA ILE A 198 30.95 -17.86 -1.46
C ILE A 198 30.80 -16.46 -0.85
N LEU A 199 29.89 -16.28 0.12
CA LEU A 199 29.68 -14.95 0.70
C LEU A 199 30.85 -14.46 1.55
N ASN A 200 31.58 -15.34 2.23
CA ASN A 200 32.84 -14.98 2.90
C ASN A 200 33.86 -14.47 1.88
N LYS A 201 34.01 -15.15 0.74
CA LYS A 201 35.00 -14.80 -0.29
C LYS A 201 34.61 -13.58 -1.13
N VAL A 202 33.34 -13.38 -1.44
CA VAL A 202 32.84 -12.13 -2.04
C VAL A 202 33.07 -10.95 -1.07
N ALA A 203 32.76 -11.11 0.22
CA ALA A 203 33.01 -10.06 1.22
C ALA A 203 34.51 -9.74 1.35
N GLN A 204 35.38 -10.76 1.42
CA GLN A 204 36.84 -10.59 1.44
C GLN A 204 37.33 -9.84 0.19
N SER A 205 36.95 -10.29 -1.00
CA SER A 205 37.33 -9.68 -2.28
C SER A 205 36.87 -8.22 -2.41
N PHE A 206 35.68 -7.88 -1.90
CA PHE A 206 35.19 -6.49 -1.88
C PHE A 206 36.07 -5.60 -1.00
N LEU A 207 36.51 -6.10 0.17
CA LEU A 207 37.44 -5.37 1.05
C LEU A 207 38.82 -5.23 0.41
N GLU A 208 39.37 -6.30 -0.16
CA GLU A 208 40.67 -6.30 -0.86
C GLU A 208 40.68 -5.33 -2.06
N TYR A 209 39.62 -5.35 -2.87
CA TYR A 209 39.44 -4.39 -3.97
C TYR A 209 39.42 -2.93 -3.47
N SER A 210 38.76 -2.66 -2.33
CA SER A 210 38.71 -1.32 -1.76
C SER A 210 40.08 -0.77 -1.36
N ILE A 211 40.93 -1.63 -0.78
CA ILE A 211 42.32 -1.30 -0.40
C ILE A 211 43.17 -1.09 -1.65
N GLU A 212 43.09 -1.97 -2.66
CA GLU A 212 43.80 -1.78 -3.94
C GLU A 212 43.43 -0.48 -4.64
N GLU A 213 42.15 -0.12 -4.66
CA GLU A 213 41.65 1.08 -5.34
C GLU A 213 42.03 2.35 -4.58
N GLN A 214 41.93 2.35 -3.25
CA GLN A 214 42.43 3.44 -2.41
C GLN A 214 43.94 3.63 -2.57
N GLN A 215 44.75 2.56 -2.50
CA GLN A 215 46.20 2.65 -2.68
C GLN A 215 46.56 3.21 -4.07
N ARG A 216 45.84 2.79 -5.14
CA ARG A 216 46.05 3.36 -6.48
C ARG A 216 45.62 4.82 -6.59
N GLN A 217 44.52 5.24 -5.97
CA GLN A 217 44.08 6.64 -5.99
C GLN A 217 44.96 7.56 -5.14
N VAL A 218 45.33 7.16 -3.92
CA VAL A 218 46.24 7.91 -3.05
C VAL A 218 47.61 8.03 -3.71
N LYS A 219 48.12 6.96 -4.34
CA LYS A 219 49.36 7.05 -5.12
C LYS A 219 49.21 8.00 -6.32
N GLY A 220 48.14 7.90 -7.11
CA GLY A 220 47.92 8.80 -8.25
C GLY A 220 47.80 10.29 -7.84
N ALA A 221 47.24 10.56 -6.66
CA ALA A 221 47.18 11.91 -6.08
C ALA A 221 48.57 12.41 -5.63
N LEU A 222 49.38 11.54 -5.00
CA LEU A 222 50.77 11.85 -4.64
C LEU A 222 51.65 12.06 -5.88
N ASP A 223 51.58 11.16 -6.87
CA ASP A 223 52.30 11.26 -8.14
C ASP A 223 51.98 12.61 -8.84
N PHE A 224 50.69 13.02 -8.89
CA PHE A 224 50.28 14.35 -9.40
C PHE A 224 50.83 15.52 -8.58
N ILE A 225 50.76 15.46 -7.25
CA ILE A 225 51.26 16.53 -6.37
C ILE A 225 52.77 16.70 -6.52
N ASP A 226 53.52 15.60 -6.66
CA ASP A 226 54.99 15.63 -6.82
C ASP A 226 55.46 16.08 -8.21
N GLU A 227 54.64 15.94 -9.25
CA GLU A 227 54.89 16.60 -10.54
C GLU A 227 54.65 18.12 -10.51
N GLN A 228 53.71 18.60 -9.68
CA GLN A 228 53.34 20.02 -9.61
C GLN A 228 54.15 20.83 -8.59
N LEU A 229 54.54 20.23 -7.45
CA LEU A 229 55.29 20.89 -6.39
C LEU A 229 56.61 21.56 -6.85
N PRO A 230 57.42 20.97 -7.74
CA PRO A 230 58.62 21.63 -8.26
C PRO A 230 58.31 22.92 -9.03
N GLN A 231 57.22 22.94 -9.81
CA GLN A 231 56.82 24.08 -10.62
C GLN A 231 56.32 25.24 -9.73
N LEU A 232 55.50 24.92 -8.71
CA LEU A 232 55.05 25.89 -7.71
C LEU A 232 56.20 26.48 -6.89
N LYS A 233 57.20 25.66 -6.53
CA LYS A 233 58.42 26.13 -5.84
C LYS A 233 59.26 27.04 -6.74
N GLN A 234 59.54 26.65 -7.98
CA GLN A 234 60.28 27.48 -8.92
C GLN A 234 59.58 28.83 -9.13
N HIS A 235 58.26 28.85 -9.33
CA HIS A 235 57.51 30.10 -9.54
C HIS A 235 57.51 30.99 -8.29
N ASN A 236 57.38 30.42 -7.09
CA ASN A 236 57.55 31.14 -5.83
C ASN A 236 58.93 31.81 -5.75
N ASP A 237 59.99 31.06 -6.05
CA ASP A 237 61.37 31.53 -5.95
C ASP A 237 61.68 32.61 -7.00
N GLU A 238 61.10 32.49 -8.20
CA GLU A 238 61.14 33.51 -9.25
C GLU A 238 60.44 34.82 -8.82
N LEU A 239 59.27 34.74 -8.18
CA LEU A 239 58.55 35.91 -7.66
C LEU A 239 59.35 36.58 -6.52
N GLN A 240 59.92 35.79 -5.60
CA GLN A 240 60.81 36.31 -4.55
C GLN A 240 62.06 36.99 -5.14
N ALA A 241 62.65 36.42 -6.20
CA ALA A 241 63.79 37.01 -6.89
C ALA A 241 63.43 38.33 -7.61
N GLN A 242 62.23 38.44 -8.19
CA GLN A 242 61.73 39.68 -8.82
C GLN A 242 61.50 40.78 -7.78
N ILE A 243 60.82 40.47 -6.66
CA ILE A 243 60.62 41.40 -5.54
C ILE A 243 61.97 41.85 -4.96
N LYS A 244 62.93 40.92 -4.79
CA LYS A 244 64.30 41.25 -4.35
C LYS A 244 64.99 42.19 -5.34
N SER A 245 64.90 41.91 -6.65
CA SER A 245 65.49 42.73 -7.70
C SER A 245 64.96 44.18 -7.68
N ILE A 246 63.65 44.37 -7.47
CA ILE A 246 63.06 45.71 -7.30
C ILE A 246 63.62 46.40 -6.05
N ARG A 247 63.64 45.71 -4.89
CA ARG A 247 64.20 46.25 -3.63
C ARG A 247 65.68 46.64 -3.76
N GLU A 248 66.48 45.84 -4.47
CA GLU A 248 67.90 46.12 -4.74
C GLU A 248 68.11 47.24 -5.77
N THR A 249 67.24 47.35 -6.79
CA THR A 249 67.32 48.38 -7.85
C THR A 249 67.00 49.78 -7.32
N TYR A 250 65.96 49.90 -6.49
CA TYR A 250 65.48 51.19 -5.95
C TYR A 250 65.95 51.48 -4.52
N GLY A 251 66.62 50.54 -3.85
CA GLY A 251 67.25 50.74 -2.54
C GLY A 251 66.28 50.84 -1.35
N PHE A 252 65.08 50.26 -1.46
CA PHE A 252 64.07 50.27 -0.39
C PHE A 252 63.77 48.87 0.17
N ILE A 253 63.22 48.83 1.38
CA ILE A 253 62.64 47.62 1.99
C ILE A 253 61.10 47.68 1.88
N ASP A 254 60.51 48.81 2.28
CA ASP A 254 59.10 49.16 2.10
C ASP A 254 58.98 50.31 1.08
N PRO A 255 58.19 50.17 0.00
CA PRO A 255 57.98 51.22 -0.99
C PRO A 255 57.38 52.52 -0.44
N ASN A 256 56.54 52.43 0.60
CA ASN A 256 55.77 53.56 1.12
C ASN A 256 56.64 54.47 1.99
N ASP A 257 57.43 53.88 2.88
CA ASP A 257 58.46 54.59 3.66
C ASP A 257 59.49 55.29 2.75
N PHE A 258 59.82 54.70 1.59
CA PHE A 258 60.63 55.36 0.58
C PHE A 258 59.91 56.55 -0.09
N ALA A 259 58.64 56.39 -0.48
CA ALA A 259 57.84 57.45 -1.07
C ALA A 259 57.64 58.65 -0.11
N ASP A 260 57.32 58.40 1.16
CA ASP A 260 57.18 59.42 2.20
C ASP A 260 58.48 60.22 2.41
N LYS A 261 59.63 59.52 2.44
CA LYS A 261 60.96 60.16 2.48
C LYS A 261 61.25 60.98 1.24
N LEU A 262 60.82 60.51 0.06
CA LEU A 262 60.99 61.26 -1.20
C LEU A 262 60.18 62.56 -1.17
N VAL A 263 58.92 62.52 -0.73
CA VAL A 263 58.05 63.69 -0.54
C VAL A 263 58.64 64.67 0.47
N ALA A 264 59.08 64.20 1.64
CA ALA A 264 59.69 65.05 2.66
C ALA A 264 60.98 65.75 2.16
N ASN A 265 61.79 65.06 1.34
CA ASN A 265 62.96 65.65 0.69
C ASN A 265 62.58 66.69 -0.38
N ILE A 266 61.54 66.43 -1.17
CA ILE A 266 61.00 67.38 -2.17
C ILE A 266 60.51 68.65 -1.48
N ASP A 267 59.70 68.55 -0.42
CA ASP A 267 59.18 69.72 0.30
C ASP A 267 60.29 70.50 1.02
N THR A 268 61.32 69.80 1.52
CA THR A 268 62.52 70.44 2.07
C THR A 268 63.27 71.26 1.01
N LEU A 269 63.50 70.70 -0.19
CA LEU A 269 64.15 71.41 -1.30
C LEU A 269 63.28 72.53 -1.87
N ARG A 270 61.95 72.33 -1.95
CA ARG A 270 60.96 73.32 -2.39
C ARG A 270 60.96 74.54 -1.46
N SER A 271 60.98 74.30 -0.14
CA SER A 271 61.12 75.34 0.88
C SER A 271 62.46 76.08 0.75
N GLN A 272 63.59 75.38 0.67
CA GLN A 272 64.91 76.01 0.48
C GLN A 272 64.99 76.83 -0.82
N ARG A 273 64.39 76.35 -1.91
CA ARG A 273 64.33 77.07 -3.18
C ARG A 273 63.48 78.33 -3.08
N GLN A 274 62.34 78.27 -2.39
CA GLN A 274 61.46 79.43 -2.17
C GLN A 274 62.12 80.51 -1.30
N VAL A 275 62.86 80.11 -0.25
CA VAL A 275 63.69 81.05 0.54
C VAL A 275 64.75 81.70 -0.35
N ALA A 276 65.55 80.90 -1.07
CA ALA A 276 66.60 81.44 -1.95
C ALA A 276 66.04 82.36 -3.06
N GLN A 277 64.83 82.11 -3.56
CA GLN A 277 64.13 82.99 -4.51
C GLN A 277 63.71 84.32 -3.86
N SER A 278 63.18 84.29 -2.63
CA SER A 278 62.80 85.51 -1.89
C SER A 278 64.01 86.35 -1.52
N ASP A 279 65.10 85.71 -1.11
CA ASP A 279 66.38 86.35 -0.80
C ASP A 279 66.93 87.05 -2.07
N LEU A 280 66.90 86.38 -3.22
CA LEU A 280 67.35 86.89 -4.52
C LEU A 280 66.53 88.10 -4.99
N GLU A 281 65.20 88.03 -4.87
CA GLU A 281 64.30 89.15 -5.18
C GLU A 281 64.58 90.37 -4.28
N SER A 282 64.91 90.15 -3.00
CA SER A 282 65.32 91.23 -2.08
C SER A 282 66.66 91.88 -2.47
N LEU A 283 67.66 91.09 -2.88
CA LEU A 283 68.95 91.60 -3.35
C LEU A 283 68.83 92.40 -4.65
N TYR A 284 67.97 91.99 -5.58
CA TYR A 284 67.69 92.77 -6.78
C TYR A 284 67.06 94.13 -6.46
N LEU A 285 66.14 94.20 -5.49
CA LEU A 285 65.56 95.46 -5.03
C LEU A 285 66.62 96.36 -4.35
N GLN A 286 67.52 95.79 -3.54
CA GLN A 286 68.62 96.54 -2.92
C GLN A 286 69.63 97.08 -3.97
N TYR A 287 69.97 96.26 -4.96
CA TYR A 287 70.81 96.65 -6.09
C TYR A 287 70.20 97.81 -6.88
N GLN A 288 68.89 97.73 -7.19
CA GLN A 288 68.15 98.78 -7.88
C GLN A 288 68.07 100.07 -7.05
N GLN A 289 67.94 99.99 -5.72
CA GLN A 289 67.96 101.15 -4.83
C GLN A 289 69.33 101.85 -4.83
N LEU A 290 70.44 101.11 -4.83
CA LEU A 290 71.79 101.67 -4.87
C LEU A 290 72.14 102.36 -6.20
N GLN A 291 71.56 101.91 -7.32
CA GLN A 291 71.64 102.62 -8.60
C GLN A 291 70.82 103.93 -8.62
N ALA A 292 69.85 104.10 -7.72
CA ALA A 292 69.09 105.34 -7.61
C ALA A 292 69.82 106.36 -6.73
N GLU A 293 69.69 107.65 -7.07
CA GLU A 293 70.37 108.76 -6.40
C GLU A 293 70.19 108.77 -4.87
N TYR A 294 69.01 108.37 -4.38
CA TYR A 294 68.73 108.27 -2.95
C TYR A 294 69.54 107.16 -2.26
N GLY A 295 69.60 105.95 -2.83
CA GLY A 295 70.35 104.83 -2.26
C GLY A 295 71.86 105.04 -2.36
N ALA A 296 72.34 105.63 -3.46
CA ALA A 296 73.73 106.06 -3.59
C ALA A 296 74.12 107.06 -2.48
N ARG A 297 73.29 108.08 -2.21
CA ARG A 297 73.50 109.00 -1.08
C ARG A 297 73.50 108.29 0.28
N GLN A 298 72.60 107.31 0.48
CA GLN A 298 72.56 106.52 1.72
C GLN A 298 73.82 105.66 1.91
N ALA A 299 74.33 105.03 0.86
CA ALA A 299 75.58 104.27 0.88
C ALA A 299 76.80 105.16 1.19
N LEU A 300 76.91 106.29 0.49
CA LEU A 300 77.98 107.27 0.73
C LEU A 300 77.94 107.83 2.15
N SER A 301 76.74 108.03 2.72
CA SER A 301 76.59 108.52 4.11
C SER A 301 77.12 107.55 5.18
N GLN A 302 77.37 106.28 4.83
CA GLN A 302 77.93 105.27 5.73
C GLN A 302 79.45 105.08 5.57
N SER A 303 80.07 105.61 4.50
CA SER A 303 81.53 105.54 4.32
C SER A 303 82.21 106.58 5.21
N ALA A 304 83.02 106.11 6.16
CA ALA A 304 83.77 106.98 7.07
C ALA A 304 84.77 107.86 6.30
N ASP A 305 85.43 107.32 5.29
CA ASP A 305 86.41 108.04 4.46
C ASP A 305 85.73 109.14 3.62
N TYR A 306 84.57 108.83 3.01
CA TYR A 306 83.77 109.84 2.31
C TYR A 306 83.25 110.93 3.25
N GLN A 307 82.77 110.57 4.45
CA GLN A 307 82.31 111.53 5.46
C GLN A 307 83.44 112.43 5.98
N LEU A 308 84.67 111.91 6.12
CA LEU A 308 85.84 112.71 6.49
C LEU A 308 86.17 113.74 5.39
N LEU A 309 86.23 113.32 4.12
CA LEU A 309 86.48 114.20 2.98
C LEU A 309 85.35 115.24 2.81
N LEU A 310 84.09 114.84 3.03
CA LEU A 310 82.93 115.73 2.98
C LEU A 310 82.97 116.79 4.09
N ASN A 311 83.38 116.41 5.31
CA ASN A 311 83.54 117.35 6.42
C ASN A 311 84.72 118.31 6.17
N GLU A 312 85.87 117.82 5.69
CA GLU A 312 87.01 118.67 5.31
C GLU A 312 86.62 119.65 4.18
N PHE A 313 85.81 119.22 3.21
CA PHE A 313 85.27 120.07 2.16
C PHE A 313 84.29 121.14 2.71
N GLN A 314 83.40 120.77 3.63
CA GLN A 314 82.44 121.70 4.25
C GLN A 314 83.13 122.75 5.12
N VAL A 315 84.10 122.35 5.95
CA VAL A 315 84.93 123.29 6.74
C VAL A 315 85.72 124.22 5.80
N LEU A 316 86.28 123.69 4.70
CA LEU A 316 86.97 124.51 3.72
C LEU A 316 86.04 125.48 2.96
N GLU A 317 84.79 125.11 2.70
CA GLU A 317 83.79 126.05 2.17
C GLU A 317 83.39 127.13 3.17
N GLU A 318 83.26 126.80 4.47
CA GLU A 318 83.01 127.77 5.53
C GLU A 318 84.18 128.74 5.71
N ASP A 319 85.42 128.25 5.76
CA ASP A 319 86.64 129.08 5.79
C ASP A 319 86.75 129.99 4.55
N ILE A 320 86.47 129.46 3.35
CA ILE A 320 86.43 130.26 2.12
C ILE A 320 85.35 131.33 2.20
N ALA A 321 84.16 131.02 2.72
CA ALA A 321 83.07 131.99 2.86
C ALA A 321 83.43 133.12 3.85
N ILE A 322 83.97 132.76 5.02
CA ILE A 322 84.39 133.69 6.07
C ILE A 322 85.52 134.61 5.57
N GLU A 323 86.62 134.05 5.07
CA GLU A 323 87.79 134.86 4.71
C GLU A 323 87.65 135.56 3.35
N SER A 324 86.79 135.08 2.43
CA SER A 324 86.52 135.82 1.19
C SER A 324 85.67 137.07 1.40
N ALA A 325 84.82 137.10 2.43
CA ALA A 325 84.13 138.32 2.87
C ALA A 325 85.11 139.37 3.46
N ARG A 326 86.27 138.93 3.96
CA ARG A 326 87.29 139.78 4.58
C ARG A 326 88.35 140.29 3.62
N PHE A 327 88.90 139.39 2.79
CA PHE A 327 90.04 139.67 1.91
C PHE A 327 89.64 139.82 0.43
N GLY A 328 88.42 139.47 0.05
CA GLY A 328 87.92 139.52 -1.32
C GLY A 328 88.33 138.29 -2.17
N PRO A 329 87.58 138.00 -3.25
CA PRO A 329 87.66 136.72 -3.98
C PRO A 329 88.95 136.50 -4.79
N GLN A 330 89.83 137.51 -4.90
CA GLN A 330 91.09 137.43 -5.64
C GLN A 330 92.33 137.30 -4.73
N HIS A 331 92.17 137.37 -3.40
CA HIS A 331 93.31 137.35 -2.47
C HIS A 331 94.10 136.02 -2.54
N PRO A 332 95.45 136.03 -2.43
CA PRO A 332 96.25 134.81 -2.56
C PRO A 332 95.83 133.65 -1.65
N THR A 333 95.40 133.93 -0.41
CA THR A 333 94.87 132.91 0.52
C THR A 333 93.62 132.23 -0.02
N ILE A 334 92.67 132.99 -0.58
CA ILE A 334 91.43 132.45 -1.14
C ILE A 334 91.71 131.68 -2.44
N GLN A 335 92.71 132.10 -3.22
CA GLN A 335 93.17 131.31 -4.36
C GLN A 335 93.82 129.98 -3.94
N LEU A 336 94.55 129.94 -2.81
CA LEU A 336 95.13 128.71 -2.27
C LEU A 336 94.03 127.76 -1.77
N MET A 337 93.09 128.26 -0.96
CA MET A 337 91.95 127.49 -0.46
C MET A 337 91.08 126.95 -1.60
N ARG A 338 90.81 127.75 -2.65
CA ARG A 338 90.09 127.27 -3.85
C ARG A 338 90.86 126.18 -4.62
N ARG A 339 92.20 126.20 -4.62
CA ARG A 339 92.99 125.09 -5.19
C ARG A 339 92.93 123.85 -4.30
N GLN A 340 92.92 124.01 -2.98
CA GLN A 340 92.70 122.88 -2.06
C GLN A 340 91.31 122.25 -2.30
N GLN A 341 90.26 123.06 -2.45
CA GLN A 341 88.91 122.61 -2.79
C GLN A 341 88.88 121.88 -4.16
N GLN A 342 89.53 122.45 -5.19
CA GLN A 342 89.65 121.83 -6.51
C GLN A 342 90.47 120.52 -6.52
N ASN A 343 91.39 120.34 -5.57
CA ASN A 343 92.14 119.10 -5.39
C ASN A 343 91.36 118.06 -4.56
N LEU A 344 90.51 118.50 -3.63
CA LEU A 344 89.71 117.63 -2.75
C LEU A 344 88.49 117.04 -3.49
N LEU A 345 87.85 117.82 -4.37
CA LEU A 345 86.71 117.38 -5.17
C LEU A 345 86.95 116.07 -5.98
N PRO A 346 88.04 115.90 -6.76
CA PRO A 346 88.30 114.64 -7.46
C PRO A 346 88.62 113.47 -6.52
N LEU A 347 89.15 113.72 -5.32
CA LEU A 347 89.36 112.69 -4.30
C LEU A 347 88.02 112.21 -3.72
N MET A 348 87.10 113.14 -3.44
CA MET A 348 85.72 112.80 -3.04
C MET A 348 84.97 112.00 -4.11
N ILE A 349 85.15 112.34 -5.39
CA ILE A 349 84.53 111.60 -6.51
C ILE A 349 85.14 110.20 -6.60
N ALA A 350 86.47 110.07 -6.58
CA ALA A 350 87.14 108.77 -6.64
C ALA A 350 86.76 107.85 -5.46
N GLU A 351 86.66 108.40 -4.24
CA GLU A 351 86.27 107.63 -3.06
C GLU A 351 84.77 107.28 -3.05
N ALA A 352 83.92 108.13 -3.65
CA ALA A 352 82.52 107.81 -3.88
C ALA A 352 82.33 106.70 -4.93
N GLU A 353 83.02 106.79 -6.07
CA GLU A 353 83.04 105.76 -7.11
C GLU A 353 83.58 104.43 -6.57
N ARG A 354 84.63 104.47 -5.73
CA ARG A 354 85.17 103.29 -5.05
C ARG A 354 84.16 102.69 -4.06
N THR A 355 83.63 103.49 -3.13
CA THR A 355 82.65 103.05 -2.12
C THR A 355 81.43 102.40 -2.78
N LEU A 356 80.86 103.05 -3.80
CA LEU A 356 79.69 102.52 -4.52
C LEU A 356 80.05 101.31 -5.37
N GLY A 357 81.21 101.33 -6.05
CA GLY A 357 81.72 100.20 -6.83
C GLY A 357 81.92 98.94 -5.98
N ASP A 358 82.55 99.06 -4.81
CA ASP A 358 82.78 97.97 -3.86
C ASP A 358 81.45 97.37 -3.37
N GLN A 359 80.45 98.20 -3.01
CA GLN A 359 79.13 97.73 -2.58
C GLN A 359 78.33 97.08 -3.73
N ILE A 360 78.33 97.69 -4.91
CA ILE A 360 77.65 97.16 -6.11
C ILE A 360 78.28 95.83 -6.55
N ALA A 361 79.60 95.70 -6.47
CA ALA A 361 80.31 94.45 -6.76
C ALA A 361 80.00 93.36 -5.71
N GLY A 362 79.92 93.72 -4.42
CA GLY A 362 79.51 92.81 -3.35
C GLY A 362 78.13 92.20 -3.59
N ILE A 363 77.12 93.04 -3.80
CA ILE A 363 75.74 92.59 -4.06
C ILE A 363 75.62 91.83 -5.38
N ALA A 364 76.31 92.26 -6.45
CA ALA A 364 76.33 91.52 -7.71
C ALA A 364 76.92 90.11 -7.56
N ASN A 365 77.97 89.96 -6.75
CA ASN A 365 78.56 88.66 -6.42
C ASN A 365 77.61 87.80 -5.57
N GLU A 366 76.92 88.36 -4.59
CA GLU A 366 75.90 87.64 -3.81
C GLU A 366 74.73 87.17 -4.67
N ILE A 367 74.23 88.01 -5.59
CA ILE A 367 73.19 87.63 -6.56
C ILE A 367 73.65 86.44 -7.42
N VAL A 368 74.89 86.45 -7.93
CA VAL A 368 75.43 85.34 -8.75
C VAL A 368 75.56 84.04 -7.94
N ILE A 369 76.04 84.11 -6.69
CA ILE A 369 76.14 82.96 -5.79
C ILE A 369 74.75 82.38 -5.49
N LEU A 370 73.78 83.25 -5.22
CA LEU A 370 72.42 82.85 -4.83
C LEU A 370 71.60 82.33 -6.01
N GLU A 371 71.74 82.90 -7.20
CA GLU A 371 71.17 82.37 -8.45
C GLU A 371 71.73 80.97 -8.74
N GLY A 372 73.05 80.79 -8.61
CA GLY A 372 73.69 79.47 -8.72
C GLY A 372 73.13 78.44 -7.72
N ARG A 373 72.84 78.87 -6.48
CA ARG A 373 72.18 78.04 -5.46
C ARG A 373 70.72 77.75 -5.82
N TYR A 374 69.95 78.74 -6.27
CA TYR A 374 68.56 78.58 -6.69
C TYR A 374 68.43 77.60 -7.87
N GLN A 375 69.29 77.73 -8.89
CA GLN A 375 69.35 76.80 -10.02
C GLN A 375 69.74 75.39 -9.58
N SER A 376 70.69 75.24 -8.67
CA SER A 376 71.07 73.94 -8.09
C SER A 376 69.89 73.28 -7.36
N LEU A 377 69.21 74.02 -6.49
CA LEU A 377 68.03 73.56 -5.74
C LEU A 377 66.85 73.23 -6.67
N SER A 378 66.62 74.03 -7.71
CA SER A 378 65.57 73.79 -8.71
C SER A 378 65.83 72.51 -9.50
N ASN A 379 67.08 72.30 -9.94
CA ASN A 379 67.49 71.07 -10.63
C ASN A 379 67.55 69.84 -9.70
N ALA A 380 67.72 70.01 -8.39
CA ALA A 380 67.58 68.93 -7.40
C ALA A 380 66.10 68.57 -7.19
N SER A 381 65.24 69.56 -6.91
CA SER A 381 63.79 69.40 -6.76
C SER A 381 63.19 68.66 -7.97
N ARG A 382 63.46 69.15 -9.19
CA ARG A 382 62.90 68.59 -10.42
C ARG A 382 63.30 67.13 -10.65
N ARG A 383 64.49 66.70 -10.23
CA ARG A 383 64.93 65.29 -10.35
C ARG A 383 64.17 64.38 -9.38
N LEU A 384 63.91 64.82 -8.15
CA LEU A 384 63.09 64.06 -7.21
C LEU A 384 61.59 64.10 -7.58
N GLU A 385 61.09 65.22 -8.10
CA GLU A 385 59.71 65.34 -8.60
C GLU A 385 59.44 64.40 -9.80
N LEU A 386 60.44 64.14 -10.65
CA LEU A 386 60.35 63.12 -11.70
C LEU A 386 60.37 61.69 -11.11
N ALA A 387 61.26 61.39 -10.16
CA ALA A 387 61.25 60.09 -9.48
C ALA A 387 59.91 59.81 -8.76
N LEU A 388 59.27 60.83 -8.19
CA LEU A 388 57.94 60.72 -7.58
C LEU A 388 56.84 60.38 -8.61
N GLN A 389 56.99 60.78 -9.88
CA GLN A 389 56.05 60.41 -10.95
C GLN A 389 56.19 58.94 -11.39
N GLU A 390 57.35 58.32 -11.17
CA GLU A 390 57.60 56.91 -11.49
C GLU A 390 57.21 55.96 -10.34
N MET A 391 57.19 56.43 -9.08
CA MET A 391 56.82 55.60 -7.94
C MET A 391 55.44 54.89 -8.03
N PRO A 392 54.35 55.48 -8.57
CA PRO A 392 53.06 54.80 -8.66
C PRO A 392 53.05 53.50 -9.47
N SER A 393 53.84 53.41 -10.56
CA SER A 393 53.93 52.17 -11.35
C SER A 393 54.81 51.12 -10.65
N ILE A 394 55.87 51.55 -9.95
CA ILE A 394 56.70 50.68 -9.11
C ILE A 394 55.86 50.10 -7.95
N LEU A 395 55.04 50.94 -7.29
CA LEU A 395 54.10 50.55 -6.26
C LEU A 395 53.08 49.51 -6.76
N GLN A 396 52.52 49.72 -7.96
CA GLN A 396 51.60 48.75 -8.57
C GLN A 396 52.30 47.41 -8.85
N GLN A 397 53.44 47.42 -9.56
CA GLN A 397 54.17 46.19 -9.91
C GLN A 397 54.61 45.41 -8.67
N PHE A 398 55.09 46.11 -7.64
CA PHE A 398 55.48 45.51 -6.37
C PHE A 398 54.29 44.88 -5.63
N SER A 399 53.14 45.57 -5.59
CA SER A 399 51.91 45.07 -4.97
C SER A 399 51.30 43.88 -5.73
N GLU A 400 51.36 43.88 -7.06
CA GLU A 400 50.97 42.74 -7.89
C GLU A 400 51.87 41.53 -7.61
N LEU A 401 53.19 41.70 -7.56
CA LEU A 401 54.14 40.63 -7.24
C LEU A 401 53.98 40.12 -5.80
N GLU A 402 53.78 40.98 -4.79
CA GLU A 402 53.55 40.52 -3.41
C GLU A 402 52.22 39.79 -3.24
N ARG A 403 51.16 40.21 -3.95
CA ARG A 403 49.88 39.48 -3.99
C ARG A 403 50.05 38.11 -4.63
N ASP A 404 50.73 38.03 -5.77
CA ASP A 404 50.87 36.79 -6.54
C ASP A 404 51.86 35.83 -5.86
N LEU A 405 52.86 36.36 -5.14
CA LEU A 405 53.69 35.60 -4.20
C LEU A 405 52.86 35.04 -3.05
N ALA A 406 51.97 35.84 -2.44
CA ALA A 406 51.13 35.37 -1.33
C ALA A 406 50.15 34.27 -1.76
N VAL A 407 49.57 34.39 -2.96
CA VAL A 407 48.73 33.33 -3.58
C VAL A 407 49.56 32.08 -3.87
N THR A 408 50.76 32.23 -4.45
CA THR A 408 51.65 31.09 -4.77
C THR A 408 52.13 30.39 -3.51
N THR A 409 52.48 31.14 -2.46
CA THR A 409 52.84 30.61 -1.13
C THR A 409 51.68 29.85 -0.49
N ALA A 410 50.46 30.40 -0.53
CA ALA A 410 49.27 29.75 0.01
C ALA A 410 48.94 28.44 -0.73
N ASN A 411 49.04 28.44 -2.07
CA ASN A 411 48.87 27.24 -2.89
C ASN A 411 49.96 26.20 -2.61
N LEU A 412 51.24 26.61 -2.53
CA LEU A 412 52.35 25.73 -2.21
C LEU A 412 52.18 25.06 -0.84
N ASN A 413 51.83 25.84 0.20
CA ASN A 413 51.53 25.30 1.53
C ASN A 413 50.38 24.29 1.48
N ARG A 414 49.29 24.61 0.78
CA ARG A 414 48.13 23.71 0.64
C ARG A 414 48.47 22.41 -0.10
N PHE A 415 49.33 22.45 -1.11
CA PHE A 415 49.85 21.24 -1.78
C PHE A 415 50.74 20.42 -0.83
N LEU A 416 51.59 21.06 -0.02
CA LEU A 416 52.44 20.38 0.98
C LEU A 416 51.61 19.73 2.11
N GLU A 417 50.62 20.43 2.67
CA GLU A 417 49.68 19.90 3.67
C GLU A 417 48.87 18.71 3.11
N THR A 418 48.40 18.82 1.86
CA THR A 418 47.67 17.74 1.19
C THR A 418 48.58 16.53 0.92
N ARG A 419 49.86 16.76 0.58
CA ARG A 419 50.87 15.70 0.43
C ARG A 419 51.11 14.97 1.74
N GLU A 420 51.38 15.69 2.83
CA GLU A 420 51.64 15.10 4.15
C GLU A 420 50.43 14.26 4.62
N HIS A 421 49.20 14.77 4.43
CA HIS A 421 47.98 14.01 4.71
C HIS A 421 47.87 12.71 3.90
N LEU A 422 48.16 12.74 2.59
CA LEU A 422 48.10 11.56 1.72
C LEU A 422 49.24 10.56 2.02
N GLU A 423 50.44 11.02 2.37
CA GLU A 423 51.53 10.17 2.86
C GLU A 423 51.16 9.48 4.18
N LEU A 424 50.56 10.21 5.13
CA LEU A 424 50.08 9.67 6.39
C LEU A 424 48.97 8.62 6.18
N GLN A 425 48.05 8.83 5.23
CA GLN A 425 47.02 7.83 4.89
C GLN A 425 47.63 6.59 4.21
N ALA A 426 48.58 6.77 3.29
CA ALA A 426 49.31 5.67 2.66
C ALA A 426 50.11 4.84 3.68
N ALA A 427 50.66 5.47 4.72
CA ALA A 427 51.37 4.79 5.79
C ALA A 427 50.43 4.04 6.77
N GLN A 428 49.24 4.58 7.04
CA GLN A 428 48.30 4.01 8.03
C GLN A 428 47.53 2.78 7.53
N ASN A 429 47.37 2.60 6.21
CA ASN A 429 46.59 1.50 5.63
C ASN A 429 45.18 1.37 6.25
N GLU A 430 44.50 2.50 6.46
CA GLU A 430 43.12 2.52 6.94
C GLU A 430 42.21 1.76 5.97
N VAL A 431 41.51 0.73 6.44
CA VAL A 431 40.61 -0.06 5.60
C VAL A 431 39.35 0.78 5.32
N PRO A 432 39.11 1.21 4.06
CA PRO A 432 38.14 2.27 3.77
C PRO A 432 36.70 1.74 3.80
N TRP A 433 36.53 0.43 3.64
CA TRP A 433 35.26 -0.26 3.73
C TRP A 433 35.27 -1.22 4.91
N GLN A 434 34.19 -1.26 5.69
CA GLN A 434 34.14 -2.04 6.93
C GLN A 434 33.00 -3.06 6.92
N LEU A 435 33.30 -4.31 7.27
CA LEU A 435 32.33 -5.40 7.33
C LEU A 435 31.44 -5.28 8.59
N ILE A 436 30.36 -4.49 8.50
CA ILE A 436 29.41 -4.24 9.58
C ILE A 436 28.77 -5.56 10.08
N THR A 437 28.46 -6.47 9.16
CA THR A 437 27.99 -7.82 9.50
C THR A 437 28.61 -8.85 8.56
N GLU A 438 29.31 -9.82 9.14
CA GLU A 438 29.69 -11.08 8.48
C GLU A 438 28.48 -11.75 7.80
N PRO A 439 28.71 -12.61 6.78
CA PRO A 439 27.65 -13.43 6.19
C PRO A 439 26.84 -14.20 7.23
N LYS A 440 25.56 -13.84 7.35
CA LYS A 440 24.63 -14.47 8.30
C LYS A 440 24.58 -15.99 8.14
N PRO A 441 24.32 -16.78 9.20
CA PRO A 441 24.11 -18.22 9.08
C PRO A 441 23.00 -18.50 8.03
N PRO A 442 23.21 -19.46 7.10
CA PRO A 442 22.27 -19.77 6.01
C PRO A 442 20.81 -19.92 6.45
N GLU A 443 19.97 -18.94 6.11
CA GLU A 443 18.54 -18.97 6.38
C GLU A 443 17.85 -19.81 5.30
N ARG A 444 17.04 -20.79 5.69
CA ARG A 444 16.25 -21.58 4.76
C ARG A 444 15.11 -20.71 4.22
N LEU A 445 15.08 -20.49 2.91
CA LEU A 445 13.92 -19.85 2.29
C LEU A 445 12.69 -20.75 2.50
N PRO A 446 11.51 -20.17 2.76
CA PRO A 446 10.29 -20.93 3.00
C PRO A 446 9.82 -21.58 1.69
N VAL A 447 10.24 -22.82 1.46
CA VAL A 447 9.72 -23.67 0.37
C VAL A 447 8.21 -23.81 0.49
N SER A 448 7.52 -23.93 -0.66
CA SER A 448 6.11 -24.26 -0.70
C SER A 448 5.88 -25.63 -0.07
N ASN A 449 5.40 -25.65 1.17
CA ASN A 449 5.12 -26.90 1.87
C ASN A 449 4.08 -27.68 1.03
N PRO A 450 4.38 -28.91 0.56
CA PRO A 450 3.50 -29.63 -0.35
C PRO A 450 2.11 -29.87 0.26
N ILE A 451 1.99 -29.99 1.59
CA ILE A 451 0.70 -30.09 2.28
C ILE A 451 -0.09 -28.78 2.15
N LYS A 452 0.56 -27.61 2.26
CA LYS A 452 -0.09 -26.31 2.03
C LYS A 452 -0.49 -26.12 0.57
N ALA A 453 0.34 -26.56 -0.38
CA ALA A 453 0.02 -26.54 -1.81
C ALA A 453 -1.13 -27.50 -2.17
N MET A 454 -1.20 -28.67 -1.54
CA MET A 454 -2.35 -29.58 -1.66
C MET A 454 -3.63 -28.93 -1.11
N MET A 455 -3.56 -28.19 0.01
CA MET A 455 -4.71 -27.48 0.57
C MET A 455 -5.21 -26.35 -0.34
N THR A 456 -4.33 -25.53 -0.94
CA THR A 456 -4.74 -24.50 -1.90
C THR A 456 -5.27 -25.10 -3.20
N GLY A 457 -4.65 -26.17 -3.70
CA GLY A 457 -5.15 -26.95 -4.84
C GLY A 457 -6.53 -27.55 -4.57
N ALA A 458 -6.79 -28.09 -3.37
CA ALA A 458 -8.09 -28.61 -2.97
C ALA A 458 -9.18 -27.53 -2.96
N ILE A 459 -8.87 -26.33 -2.47
CA ILE A 459 -9.81 -25.18 -2.46
C ILE A 459 -10.15 -24.74 -3.89
N MET A 460 -9.13 -24.58 -4.75
CA MET A 460 -9.34 -24.21 -6.16
C MET A 460 -10.12 -25.29 -6.94
N GLY A 461 -9.78 -26.57 -6.73
CA GLY A 461 -10.49 -27.70 -7.35
C GLY A 461 -11.91 -27.89 -6.83
N GLY A 462 -12.19 -27.56 -5.57
CA GLY A 462 -13.55 -27.50 -5.02
C GLY A 462 -14.40 -26.44 -5.71
N ALA A 463 -13.87 -25.22 -5.90
CA ALA A 463 -14.55 -24.15 -6.61
C ALA A 463 -14.80 -24.49 -8.09
N LEU A 464 -13.81 -25.06 -8.78
CA LEU A 464 -13.93 -25.51 -10.18
C LEU A 464 -14.93 -26.67 -10.31
N GLY A 465 -14.87 -27.66 -9.41
CA GLY A 465 -15.80 -28.78 -9.37
C GLY A 465 -17.25 -28.34 -9.10
N PHE A 466 -17.44 -27.30 -8.28
CA PHE A 466 -18.75 -26.68 -8.06
C PHE A 466 -19.27 -25.99 -9.33
N ALA A 467 -18.43 -25.22 -10.03
CA ALA A 467 -18.82 -24.59 -11.29
C ALA A 467 -19.25 -25.61 -12.36
N ILE A 468 -18.51 -26.72 -12.47
CA ILE A 468 -18.84 -27.84 -13.37
C ILE A 468 -20.16 -28.52 -12.94
N ALA A 469 -20.33 -28.80 -11.65
CA ALA A 469 -21.54 -29.41 -11.10
C ALA A 469 -22.80 -28.56 -11.37
N TYR A 470 -22.71 -27.24 -11.17
CA TYR A 470 -23.79 -26.29 -11.45
C TYR A 470 -24.10 -26.15 -12.94
N ALA A 471 -23.06 -26.16 -13.81
CA ALA A 471 -23.25 -26.16 -15.26
C ALA A 471 -23.97 -27.42 -15.75
N ILE A 472 -23.64 -28.60 -15.22
CA ILE A 472 -24.33 -29.86 -15.53
C ILE A 472 -25.79 -29.81 -15.04
N GLU A 473 -26.04 -29.39 -13.79
CA GLU A 473 -27.38 -29.36 -13.22
C GLU A 473 -28.31 -28.37 -13.96
N LYS A 474 -27.78 -27.24 -14.46
CA LYS A 474 -28.54 -26.28 -15.28
C LYS A 474 -28.93 -26.82 -16.68
N VAL A 475 -28.40 -27.97 -17.09
CA VAL A 475 -28.72 -28.65 -18.37
C VAL A 475 -29.65 -29.87 -18.16
N GLU A 476 -29.91 -30.30 -16.92
CA GLU A 476 -30.86 -31.39 -16.66
C GLU A 476 -32.33 -30.88 -16.70
N ASP A 477 -33.09 -31.36 -17.69
CA ASP A 477 -34.55 -31.17 -17.78
C ASP A 477 -35.26 -31.94 -16.65
N THR A 478 -35.33 -31.34 -15.46
CA THR A 478 -35.89 -31.94 -14.25
C THR A 478 -36.26 -30.87 -13.21
N TYR A 479 -37.50 -30.89 -12.70
CA TYR A 479 -37.84 -30.16 -11.47
C TYR A 479 -37.21 -30.85 -10.25
N HIS A 480 -36.24 -30.23 -9.58
CA HIS A 480 -35.59 -30.85 -8.41
C HIS A 480 -36.28 -30.53 -7.08
N ASN A 481 -36.90 -29.36 -6.95
CA ASN A 481 -37.64 -28.93 -5.76
C ASN A 481 -38.98 -28.25 -6.10
N LEU A 482 -39.82 -28.04 -5.09
CA LEU A 482 -41.18 -27.51 -5.25
C LEU A 482 -41.22 -26.06 -5.75
N GLU A 483 -40.29 -25.20 -5.31
CA GLU A 483 -40.19 -23.82 -5.78
C GLU A 483 -39.75 -23.76 -7.26
N GLU A 484 -38.89 -24.66 -7.70
CA GLU A 484 -38.50 -24.76 -9.11
C GLU A 484 -39.68 -25.15 -10.00
N ALA A 485 -40.51 -26.11 -9.57
CA ALA A 485 -41.77 -26.42 -10.24
C ALA A 485 -42.71 -25.19 -10.28
N LYS A 486 -42.97 -24.58 -9.11
CA LYS A 486 -43.87 -23.43 -8.94
C LYS A 486 -43.48 -22.18 -9.73
N ASN A 487 -42.20 -21.90 -9.88
CA ASN A 487 -41.69 -20.70 -10.56
C ASN A 487 -41.42 -20.91 -12.07
N GLN A 488 -41.42 -22.15 -12.57
CA GLN A 488 -41.19 -22.47 -13.99
C GLN A 488 -42.39 -23.13 -14.69
N SER A 489 -43.43 -23.57 -13.98
CA SER A 489 -44.60 -24.20 -14.60
C SER A 489 -45.55 -23.18 -15.22
N LEU A 490 -46.04 -23.48 -16.43
CA LEU A 490 -47.06 -22.68 -17.14
C LEU A 490 -48.46 -22.72 -16.49
N LEU A 491 -48.64 -23.49 -15.42
CA LEU A 491 -49.87 -23.62 -14.65
C LEU A 491 -49.61 -23.23 -13.19
N LYS A 492 -50.63 -22.67 -12.53
CA LYS A 492 -50.60 -22.43 -11.08
C LYS A 492 -50.46 -23.78 -10.35
N VAL A 493 -49.49 -23.89 -9.44
CA VAL A 493 -49.42 -25.03 -8.52
C VAL A 493 -50.57 -24.94 -7.51
N LEU A 494 -51.40 -25.98 -7.46
CA LEU A 494 -52.57 -26.11 -6.60
C LEU A 494 -52.24 -26.78 -5.26
N GLY A 495 -51.24 -27.66 -5.27
CA GLY A 495 -50.85 -28.44 -4.11
C GLY A 495 -49.63 -29.30 -4.38
N ALA A 496 -49.01 -29.74 -3.29
CA ALA A 496 -47.87 -30.64 -3.26
C ALA A 496 -48.27 -31.90 -2.49
N ILE A 497 -47.98 -33.07 -3.06
CA ILE A 497 -48.28 -34.37 -2.45
C ILE A 497 -46.96 -35.00 -1.94
N PRO A 498 -46.86 -35.35 -0.64
CA PRO A 498 -45.66 -35.98 -0.10
C PRO A 498 -45.40 -37.38 -0.67
N ILE A 499 -44.13 -37.81 -0.65
CA ILE A 499 -43.82 -39.24 -0.79
C ILE A 499 -44.26 -39.96 0.47
N TYR A 500 -45.26 -40.82 0.36
CA TYR A 500 -45.57 -41.83 1.38
C TYR A 500 -44.84 -43.15 1.02
N PRO A 501 -43.87 -43.64 1.82
CA PRO A 501 -42.99 -44.74 1.42
C PRO A 501 -43.69 -46.09 1.23
N GLU A 502 -44.65 -46.42 2.09
CA GLU A 502 -45.28 -47.75 2.17
C GLU A 502 -46.09 -48.10 0.92
N LEU A 503 -46.71 -47.07 0.30
CA LEU A 503 -47.39 -47.16 -1.01
C LEU A 503 -46.46 -47.65 -2.15
N GLN A 504 -45.15 -47.71 -1.94
CA GLN A 504 -44.20 -48.26 -2.92
C GLN A 504 -43.79 -49.71 -2.64
N MET A 505 -44.09 -50.28 -1.46
CA MET A 505 -43.53 -51.55 -1.01
C MET A 505 -44.53 -52.72 -0.93
N LEU A 506 -45.80 -52.46 -0.65
CA LEU A 506 -46.72 -53.48 -0.12
C LEU A 506 -47.75 -54.08 -1.11
N GLY A 507 -47.63 -53.80 -2.41
CA GLY A 507 -48.46 -54.44 -3.44
C GLY A 507 -49.89 -53.88 -3.55
N ALA A 508 -50.81 -54.66 -4.12
CA ALA A 508 -52.15 -54.19 -4.50
C ALA A 508 -53.02 -53.77 -3.29
N ASP A 509 -53.04 -54.59 -2.24
CA ASP A 509 -53.95 -54.45 -1.10
C ASP A 509 -53.58 -53.31 -0.13
N ALA A 510 -52.42 -52.67 -0.34
CA ALA A 510 -51.90 -51.58 0.49
C ALA A 510 -51.98 -50.19 -0.16
N ASN A 511 -52.64 -50.05 -1.31
CA ASN A 511 -52.78 -48.76 -2.01
C ASN A 511 -53.90 -47.85 -1.45
N ILE A 512 -54.51 -48.25 -0.32
CA ILE A 512 -55.75 -47.69 0.22
C ILE A 512 -55.57 -47.41 1.72
N ILE A 513 -55.76 -46.17 2.15
CA ILE A 513 -55.62 -45.74 3.55
C ILE A 513 -57.02 -45.54 4.16
N ASP A 514 -57.58 -46.56 4.83
CA ASP A 514 -58.86 -46.46 5.56
C ASP A 514 -58.64 -46.15 7.05
N LEU A 515 -58.50 -44.86 7.38
CA LEU A 515 -58.35 -44.35 8.76
C LEU A 515 -59.40 -44.86 9.76
N ARG A 516 -60.52 -45.42 9.30
CA ARG A 516 -61.64 -45.81 10.15
C ARG A 516 -61.51 -47.24 10.67
N LYS A 517 -60.52 -48.02 10.19
CA LYS A 517 -60.12 -49.28 10.81
C LYS A 517 -59.50 -49.04 12.18
N ASP A 518 -58.43 -48.25 12.25
CA ASP A 518 -57.60 -48.13 13.47
C ASP A 518 -58.28 -47.34 14.58
N LEU A 519 -59.11 -46.34 14.22
CA LEU A 519 -59.97 -45.63 15.17
C LEU A 519 -60.93 -46.57 15.93
N ARG A 520 -61.38 -47.68 15.30
CA ARG A 520 -62.19 -48.70 16.00
C ARG A 520 -61.34 -49.56 16.93
N THR A 521 -60.12 -49.92 16.51
CA THR A 521 -59.20 -50.72 17.33
C THR A 521 -58.81 -49.98 18.61
N LYS A 522 -58.48 -48.68 18.53
CA LYS A 522 -58.18 -47.86 19.73
C LYS A 522 -59.40 -47.61 20.62
N SER A 523 -60.61 -47.51 20.08
CA SER A 523 -61.82 -47.29 20.90
C SER A 523 -62.14 -48.44 21.87
N ILE A 524 -61.73 -49.68 21.56
CA ILE A 524 -61.89 -50.85 22.45
C ILE A 524 -60.79 -50.87 23.53
N ALA A 525 -59.64 -50.24 23.29
CA ALA A 525 -58.54 -50.15 24.26
C ALA A 525 -58.72 -49.03 25.30
N LEU A 526 -59.65 -48.09 25.08
CA LEU A 526 -59.79 -46.88 25.91
C LEU A 526 -60.85 -46.97 27.03
N GLU A 527 -61.65 -48.04 27.10
CA GLU A 527 -62.65 -48.23 28.15
C GLU A 527 -62.10 -48.93 29.43
N THR A 528 -60.85 -49.41 29.40
CA THR A 528 -60.24 -50.17 30.52
C THR A 528 -59.38 -49.38 31.52
N GLU A 529 -59.14 -48.07 31.31
CA GLU A 529 -58.31 -47.25 32.22
C GLU A 529 -59.02 -46.04 32.87
N THR A 530 -60.36 -46.05 32.95
CA THR A 530 -61.13 -44.96 33.59
C THR A 530 -61.41 -45.15 35.09
N THR A 531 -60.84 -46.19 35.73
CA THR A 531 -61.17 -46.63 37.10
C THR A 531 -60.20 -46.19 38.21
N VAL A 532 -59.27 -45.26 37.96
CA VAL A 532 -58.36 -44.71 39.00
C VAL A 532 -58.27 -43.16 38.96
N LEU A 533 -59.42 -42.45 39.03
CA LEU A 533 -59.41 -40.97 39.04
C LEU A 533 -60.45 -40.32 39.98
N SER A 534 -60.43 -40.63 41.28
CA SER A 534 -61.35 -40.00 42.25
C SER A 534 -60.82 -39.90 43.70
N ALA A 535 -59.65 -39.26 43.89
CA ALA A 535 -59.12 -38.94 45.23
C ALA A 535 -58.88 -37.44 45.47
N ASP A 536 -57.97 -36.80 44.71
CA ASP A 536 -57.31 -35.57 45.18
C ASP A 536 -57.95 -34.24 44.69
N LEU A 537 -58.85 -34.30 43.69
CA LEU A 537 -59.48 -33.11 43.09
C LEU A 537 -60.46 -32.34 44.02
N LYS A 538 -60.46 -32.63 45.33
CA LYS A 538 -61.30 -31.98 46.35
C LYS A 538 -60.56 -31.03 47.29
N GLN A 539 -59.22 -30.96 47.27
CA GLN A 539 -58.48 -29.97 48.08
C GLN A 539 -58.21 -28.64 47.34
N GLN A 540 -57.84 -28.67 46.05
CA GLN A 540 -57.40 -27.47 45.32
C GLN A 540 -58.49 -26.38 45.15
N VAL A 541 -59.77 -26.72 45.23
CA VAL A 541 -60.89 -25.79 45.04
C VAL A 541 -61.04 -24.76 46.18
N LYS A 542 -60.39 -24.97 47.34
CA LYS A 542 -60.70 -24.21 48.57
C LYS A 542 -59.73 -23.07 48.94
N SER A 543 -58.54 -22.98 48.33
CA SER A 543 -57.52 -21.98 48.67
C SER A 543 -57.51 -20.74 47.76
N ILE A 544 -58.15 -20.79 46.59
CA ILE A 544 -58.19 -19.70 45.60
C ILE A 544 -59.03 -18.48 46.07
N LEU A 545 -59.79 -18.61 47.17
CA LEU A 545 -60.75 -17.59 47.65
C LEU A 545 -60.33 -16.82 48.92
N ARG A 546 -59.20 -16.10 48.87
CA ARG A 546 -59.07 -14.77 49.51
C ARG A 546 -57.84 -13.95 49.09
N ASN A 547 -58.07 -12.87 48.35
CA ASN A 547 -57.11 -11.77 48.16
C ASN A 547 -57.24 -10.73 49.29
N SER A 548 -56.12 -10.35 49.92
CA SER A 548 -55.93 -9.07 50.63
C SER A 548 -54.43 -8.93 51.03
N VAL A 549 -53.58 -8.18 50.33
CA VAL A 549 -53.45 -6.70 50.26
C VAL A 549 -52.55 -6.12 51.38
N HIS A 550 -51.37 -5.62 50.95
CA HIS A 550 -50.43 -4.65 51.59
C HIS A 550 -49.23 -5.10 52.49
N ARG A 551 -48.16 -4.29 52.37
CA ARG A 551 -46.80 -4.24 52.99
C ARG A 551 -46.83 -3.53 54.38
N PRO A 552 -45.78 -3.44 55.27
CA PRO A 552 -44.37 -3.08 54.92
C PRO A 552 -43.14 -3.34 55.88
N ILE A 553 -41.90 -3.16 55.34
CA ILE A 553 -40.71 -2.43 55.89
C ILE A 553 -39.91 -2.89 57.17
N SER A 554 -38.69 -3.45 56.94
CA SER A 554 -37.32 -2.90 57.30
C SER A 554 -36.47 -3.25 58.58
N LYS A 555 -35.13 -3.38 58.36
CA LYS A 555 -33.91 -3.33 59.25
C LYS A 555 -33.63 -4.50 60.24
N LYS A 556 -32.45 -5.18 60.24
CA LYS A 556 -31.00 -4.85 60.54
C LYS A 556 -30.67 -4.80 62.05
N PRO A 557 -29.46 -5.15 62.57
CA PRO A 557 -28.08 -5.24 61.98
C PRO A 557 -27.52 -6.70 61.88
N THR A 558 -26.41 -7.11 61.24
CA THR A 558 -25.04 -6.62 60.85
C THR A 558 -23.91 -6.66 61.90
N GLN A 559 -23.13 -7.76 61.94
CA GLN A 559 -21.66 -7.93 62.16
C GLN A 559 -21.38 -9.47 62.21
N LYS A 560 -20.20 -10.04 61.90
CA LYS A 560 -18.87 -9.52 61.54
C LYS A 560 -18.10 -10.51 60.63
N SER A 561 -17.02 -10.03 60.04
CA SER A 561 -15.86 -10.75 59.45
C SER A 561 -15.20 -11.79 60.39
N SER A 562 -14.35 -12.74 59.99
CA SER A 562 -13.65 -12.99 58.70
C SER A 562 -13.12 -14.44 58.61
N GLU A 563 -12.48 -14.77 57.48
CA GLU A 563 -11.36 -15.75 57.35
C GLU A 563 -11.48 -17.20 57.88
N SER A 564 -11.74 -18.13 56.96
CA SER A 564 -10.94 -19.38 56.75
C SER A 564 -11.56 -20.14 55.57
N VAL A 565 -11.09 -19.99 54.32
CA VAL A 565 -9.86 -20.59 53.75
C VAL A 565 -9.94 -22.12 53.66
N GLN A 566 -10.15 -22.60 52.42
CA GLN A 566 -9.71 -23.90 51.90
C GLN A 566 -10.03 -25.16 52.73
N VAL A 567 -11.32 -25.49 52.82
CA VAL A 567 -11.74 -26.90 52.81
C VAL A 567 -12.20 -27.23 51.39
N LEU A 568 -11.60 -28.28 50.78
CA LEU A 568 -11.97 -28.87 49.48
C LEU A 568 -11.85 -27.96 48.24
N LEU A 569 -10.69 -27.33 48.05
CA LEU A 569 -10.21 -26.93 46.71
C LEU A 569 -8.73 -27.31 46.53
N LYS A 570 -8.41 -28.03 45.45
CA LYS A 570 -7.08 -28.50 45.01
C LYS A 570 -6.27 -29.39 45.97
N LYS A 571 -6.23 -30.68 45.64
CA LYS A 571 -5.00 -31.30 45.07
C LYS A 571 -5.42 -32.36 44.04
N ILE A 572 -4.99 -32.18 42.79
CA ILE A 572 -3.86 -32.88 42.14
C ILE A 572 -4.15 -34.39 42.06
N GLU A 573 -4.67 -34.91 40.96
CA GLU A 573 -4.00 -35.26 39.67
C GLU A 573 -3.28 -36.63 39.68
N ASN A 574 -3.64 -37.43 38.67
CA ASN A 574 -2.81 -38.39 37.94
C ASN A 574 -2.46 -39.82 38.46
N VAL A 575 -2.53 -40.74 37.49
CA VAL A 575 -1.88 -42.06 37.35
C VAL A 575 -2.44 -43.30 38.10
N GLN A 576 -3.28 -44.04 37.35
CA GLN A 576 -3.25 -45.48 37.03
C GLN A 576 -2.44 -46.48 37.89
N ALA A 577 -3.02 -47.67 38.15
CA ALA A 577 -2.30 -48.97 38.04
C ALA A 577 -3.23 -50.20 37.90
N ILE A 578 -3.01 -50.99 36.83
CA ILE A 578 -2.92 -52.47 36.75
C ILE A 578 -4.05 -53.38 37.32
N ALA A 579 -4.73 -54.06 36.38
CA ALA A 579 -5.10 -55.50 36.25
C ALA A 579 -5.26 -56.45 37.48
N PRO A 580 -6.07 -57.52 37.36
CA PRO A 580 -5.54 -58.75 36.74
C PRO A 580 -6.48 -59.46 35.73
N GLU A 581 -5.90 -60.32 34.89
CA GLU A 581 -6.61 -61.35 34.12
C GLU A 581 -6.95 -62.57 35.01
N ASN A 582 -7.95 -63.37 34.64
CA ASN A 582 -7.75 -64.79 34.28
C ASN A 582 -9.03 -65.52 33.83
N MET A 583 -8.86 -66.40 32.82
CA MET A 583 -9.72 -67.54 32.45
C MET A 583 -11.22 -67.30 32.12
N ARG A 584 -11.91 -68.12 31.32
CA ARG A 584 -11.64 -68.96 30.12
C ARG A 584 -12.95 -69.76 29.89
N ASN A 585 -13.27 -70.04 28.62
CA ASN A 585 -14.14 -71.14 28.16
C ASN A 585 -15.65 -71.13 28.56
N SER A 586 -16.50 -70.91 27.54
CA SER A 586 -17.72 -71.68 27.21
C SER A 586 -18.62 -72.24 28.32
N HIS A 587 -19.89 -71.79 28.38
CA HIS A 587 -21.01 -72.53 27.76
C HIS A 587 -22.34 -71.76 27.77
N TYR A 588 -23.00 -71.70 26.61
CA TYR A 588 -24.43 -71.97 26.37
C TYR A 588 -25.35 -72.21 27.61
N LEU A 589 -26.40 -71.39 27.80
CA LEU A 589 -27.80 -71.72 27.46
C LEU A 589 -28.86 -70.70 27.95
N VAL A 590 -30.07 -70.82 27.38
CA VAL A 590 -31.38 -70.19 27.71
C VAL A 590 -31.58 -68.72 27.30
N GLU A 591 -32.76 -68.46 26.73
CA GLU A 591 -33.25 -67.18 26.22
C GLU A 591 -34.26 -66.55 27.19
N GLU A 592 -34.40 -65.22 27.19
CA GLU A 592 -35.59 -64.52 27.72
C GLU A 592 -36.29 -63.73 26.59
N PRO A 593 -37.63 -63.60 26.63
CA PRO A 593 -38.41 -63.18 25.47
C PRO A 593 -38.32 -61.67 25.18
N THR A 594 -38.23 -61.32 23.90
CA THR A 594 -38.18 -59.94 23.41
C THR A 594 -39.56 -59.27 23.41
N THR A 595 -39.68 -58.15 24.12
CA THR A 595 -40.80 -57.20 24.00
C THR A 595 -40.34 -55.90 23.33
N GLN A 596 -39.98 -55.99 22.05
CA GLN A 596 -39.85 -54.80 21.20
C GLN A 596 -41.24 -54.25 20.86
N SER A 597 -41.74 -53.33 21.68
CA SER A 597 -42.81 -52.42 21.27
C SER A 597 -42.25 -51.41 20.27
N ASN A 598 -42.60 -51.53 18.99
CA ASN A 598 -42.06 -50.69 17.93
C ASN A 598 -42.32 -49.19 18.19
N GLU A 599 -41.26 -48.40 18.32
CA GLU A 599 -41.36 -46.93 18.36
C GLU A 599 -41.89 -46.34 17.04
N ASN A 600 -41.72 -47.07 15.93
CA ASN A 600 -42.14 -46.68 14.58
C ASN A 600 -43.65 -46.47 14.42
N THR A 601 -44.49 -47.22 15.14
CA THR A 601 -45.94 -47.30 14.86
C THR A 601 -46.68 -45.97 15.11
N TRP A 602 -46.13 -45.09 15.94
CA TRP A 602 -46.64 -43.73 16.10
C TRP A 602 -46.25 -42.80 14.95
N LEU A 603 -45.11 -43.02 14.29
CA LEU A 603 -44.66 -42.22 13.14
C LEU A 603 -45.48 -42.58 11.88
N GLU A 604 -45.73 -43.86 11.67
CA GLU A 604 -46.57 -44.41 10.59
C GLU A 604 -47.99 -43.79 10.62
N GLU A 605 -48.61 -43.71 11.81
CA GLU A 605 -49.94 -43.12 12.01
C GLU A 605 -49.98 -41.59 11.75
N TYR A 606 -48.89 -40.87 12.02
CA TYR A 606 -48.77 -39.42 11.77
C TYR A 606 -48.51 -39.08 10.30
N ASP A 607 -47.63 -39.83 9.61
CA ASP A 607 -47.35 -39.60 8.19
C ASP A 607 -48.59 -39.88 7.30
N ALA A 608 -49.40 -40.88 7.68
CA ALA A 608 -50.65 -41.18 6.98
C ALA A 608 -51.67 -40.02 7.07
N TYR A 609 -51.70 -39.31 8.22
CA TYR A 609 -52.53 -38.13 8.40
C TYR A 609 -52.05 -36.96 7.51
N GLY A 610 -50.74 -36.68 7.52
CA GLY A 610 -50.15 -35.61 6.69
C GLY A 610 -50.33 -35.86 5.18
N PHE A 611 -50.27 -37.11 4.74
CA PHE A 611 -50.54 -37.50 3.35
C PHE A 611 -52.02 -37.26 2.98
N LEU A 612 -52.98 -37.70 3.80
CA LEU A 612 -54.41 -37.53 3.51
C LEU A 612 -54.91 -36.07 3.62
N GLU A 613 -54.35 -35.28 4.54
CA GLU A 613 -54.71 -33.86 4.68
C GLU A 613 -54.29 -33.05 3.46
N ALA A 614 -53.18 -33.40 2.81
CA ALA A 614 -52.76 -32.77 1.55
C ALA A 614 -53.82 -32.93 0.43
N PHE A 615 -54.57 -34.04 0.39
CA PHE A 615 -55.67 -34.23 -0.57
C PHE A 615 -56.95 -33.47 -0.18
N ARG A 616 -57.23 -33.28 1.12
CA ARG A 616 -58.34 -32.43 1.60
C ARG A 616 -58.09 -30.96 1.27
N ALA A 617 -56.89 -30.46 1.57
CA ALA A 617 -56.46 -29.11 1.23
C ALA A 617 -56.47 -28.88 -0.30
N LEU A 618 -56.03 -29.87 -1.09
CA LEU A 618 -56.10 -29.81 -2.54
C LEU A 618 -57.55 -29.80 -3.08
N TYR A 619 -58.43 -30.66 -2.55
CA TYR A 619 -59.85 -30.67 -2.94
C TYR A 619 -60.50 -29.31 -2.69
N LEU A 620 -60.31 -28.74 -1.49
CA LEU A 620 -60.77 -27.39 -1.15
C LEU A 620 -60.18 -26.30 -2.07
N THR A 621 -58.93 -26.44 -2.50
CA THR A 621 -58.26 -25.48 -3.40
C THR A 621 -58.83 -25.55 -4.82
N ILE A 622 -59.25 -26.74 -5.28
CA ILE A 622 -59.89 -26.92 -6.60
C ILE A 622 -61.35 -26.44 -6.56
N ASP A 623 -62.12 -26.83 -5.55
CA ASP A 623 -63.56 -26.49 -5.44
C ASP A 623 -63.79 -24.98 -5.25
N ARG A 624 -62.94 -24.32 -4.45
CA ARG A 624 -63.06 -22.89 -4.14
C ARG A 624 -62.34 -21.96 -5.12
N GLN A 625 -61.92 -22.45 -6.29
CA GLN A 625 -61.27 -21.60 -7.29
C GLN A 625 -62.27 -20.60 -7.90
N GLU A 626 -61.87 -19.33 -8.03
CA GLU A 626 -62.72 -18.29 -8.61
C GLU A 626 -63.02 -18.56 -10.10
N GLY A 627 -64.28 -18.33 -10.50
CA GLY A 627 -64.77 -18.48 -11.88
C GLY A 627 -65.57 -19.75 -12.14
N TYR A 628 -65.62 -20.71 -11.22
CA TYR A 628 -66.23 -22.03 -11.43
C TYR A 628 -67.68 -22.08 -10.92
N ARG A 629 -68.58 -22.72 -11.68
CA ARG A 629 -69.94 -23.07 -11.23
C ARG A 629 -70.00 -24.57 -10.90
N SER A 630 -69.73 -24.88 -9.63
CA SER A 630 -69.66 -26.21 -9.00
C SER A 630 -68.74 -27.26 -9.66
N LEU A 631 -67.86 -27.87 -8.87
CA LEU A 631 -66.92 -28.89 -9.32
C LEU A 631 -67.59 -30.25 -9.52
N ASN A 632 -68.47 -30.36 -10.52
CA ASN A 632 -69.21 -31.60 -10.79
C ASN A 632 -68.44 -32.63 -11.64
N SER A 633 -67.36 -32.22 -12.32
CA SER A 633 -66.62 -33.10 -13.24
C SER A 633 -65.16 -32.67 -13.40
N LEU A 634 -64.24 -33.59 -13.09
CA LEU A 634 -62.79 -33.36 -13.03
C LEU A 634 -62.02 -34.43 -13.84
N VAL A 635 -61.12 -34.02 -14.72
CA VAL A 635 -60.15 -34.93 -15.37
C VAL A 635 -58.80 -34.84 -14.66
N VAL A 636 -58.20 -35.99 -14.36
CA VAL A 636 -56.86 -36.09 -13.78
C VAL A 636 -55.92 -36.79 -14.76
N THR A 637 -54.88 -36.09 -15.19
CA THR A 637 -53.89 -36.58 -16.17
C THR A 637 -52.46 -36.20 -15.73
N SER A 638 -51.44 -36.67 -16.46
CA SER A 638 -50.04 -36.33 -16.20
C SER A 638 -49.28 -36.13 -17.50
N ALA A 639 -48.09 -35.53 -17.45
CA ALA A 639 -47.26 -35.35 -18.64
C ALA A 639 -46.61 -36.68 -19.07
N LEU A 640 -46.05 -37.40 -18.09
CA LEU A 640 -45.28 -38.63 -18.25
C LEU A 640 -45.97 -39.82 -17.55
N PRO A 641 -45.72 -41.07 -17.98
CA PRO A 641 -46.12 -42.27 -17.23
C PRO A 641 -45.45 -42.30 -15.85
N ARG A 642 -46.15 -42.80 -14.82
CA ARG A 642 -45.65 -42.90 -13.43
C ARG A 642 -45.34 -41.53 -12.76
N GLU A 643 -46.23 -40.54 -12.91
CA GLU A 643 -46.23 -39.32 -12.05
C GLU A 643 -47.28 -39.42 -10.92
N GLY A 644 -47.92 -40.58 -10.76
CA GLY A 644 -48.85 -40.87 -9.65
C GLY A 644 -50.25 -40.28 -9.79
N ARG A 645 -50.70 -39.95 -11.02
CA ARG A 645 -52.06 -39.48 -11.28
C ARG A 645 -53.16 -40.36 -10.66
N THR A 646 -53.05 -41.69 -10.72
CA THR A 646 -54.07 -42.60 -10.20
C THR A 646 -54.10 -42.61 -8.66
N THR A 647 -52.94 -42.43 -8.02
CA THR A 647 -52.84 -42.17 -6.57
C THR A 647 -53.57 -40.87 -6.21
N LEU A 648 -53.39 -39.81 -7.02
CA LEU A 648 -54.13 -38.55 -6.85
C LEU A 648 -55.64 -38.76 -7.06
N THR A 649 -56.06 -39.36 -8.16
CA THR A 649 -57.47 -39.65 -8.47
C THR A 649 -58.18 -40.34 -7.31
N VAL A 650 -57.57 -41.40 -6.75
CA VAL A 650 -58.17 -42.18 -5.65
C VAL A 650 -58.22 -41.40 -4.35
N HIS A 651 -57.11 -40.78 -3.92
CA HIS A 651 -57.07 -40.11 -2.62
C HIS A 651 -57.80 -38.75 -2.62
N LEU A 652 -57.85 -38.06 -3.76
CA LEU A 652 -58.71 -36.87 -3.95
C LEU A 652 -60.20 -37.24 -3.93
N ALA A 653 -60.58 -38.37 -4.56
CA ALA A 653 -61.95 -38.88 -4.48
C ALA A 653 -62.33 -39.32 -3.06
N GLN A 654 -61.41 -39.97 -2.33
CA GLN A 654 -61.57 -40.29 -0.91
C GLN A 654 -61.73 -39.03 -0.06
N ALA A 655 -60.90 -38.00 -0.25
CA ALA A 655 -61.00 -36.74 0.47
C ALA A 655 -62.37 -36.06 0.26
N ALA A 656 -62.82 -35.93 -1.00
CA ALA A 656 -64.13 -35.36 -1.32
C ALA A 656 -65.30 -36.20 -0.77
N ALA A 657 -65.20 -37.53 -0.80
CA ALA A 657 -66.21 -38.43 -0.24
C ALA A 657 -66.29 -38.37 1.30
N ALA A 658 -65.13 -38.32 1.97
CA ALA A 658 -65.03 -38.12 3.41
C ALA A 658 -65.58 -36.75 3.86
N MET A 659 -65.54 -35.75 2.97
CA MET A 659 -66.16 -34.43 3.16
C MET A 659 -67.65 -34.38 2.79
N GLY A 660 -68.27 -35.53 2.46
CA GLY A 660 -69.71 -35.71 2.33
C GLY A 660 -70.23 -35.84 0.89
N CYS A 661 -69.39 -35.67 -0.13
CA CYS A 661 -69.82 -35.75 -1.53
C CYS A 661 -70.07 -37.20 -1.98
N ARG A 662 -71.04 -37.41 -2.86
CA ARG A 662 -71.18 -38.64 -3.65
C ARG A 662 -70.25 -38.56 -4.85
N VAL A 663 -69.10 -39.22 -4.74
CA VAL A 663 -68.01 -39.18 -5.73
C VAL A 663 -67.98 -40.45 -6.57
N LEU A 664 -67.87 -40.30 -7.89
CA LEU A 664 -67.66 -41.40 -8.83
C LEU A 664 -66.30 -41.27 -9.51
N ILE A 665 -65.44 -42.29 -9.40
CA ILE A 665 -64.23 -42.41 -10.23
C ILE A 665 -64.58 -43.15 -11.53
N VAL A 666 -64.08 -42.69 -12.68
CA VAL A 666 -64.20 -43.37 -13.97
C VAL A 666 -62.81 -43.62 -14.55
N ASP A 667 -62.43 -44.90 -14.69
CA ASP A 667 -61.17 -45.31 -15.31
C ASP A 667 -61.29 -45.21 -16.84
N THR A 668 -61.06 -44.01 -17.37
CA THR A 668 -61.01 -43.74 -18.82
C THR A 668 -59.73 -44.26 -19.49
N HIS A 669 -58.84 -44.97 -18.78
CA HIS A 669 -57.60 -45.51 -19.36
C HIS A 669 -57.82 -46.81 -20.13
N LEU A 670 -58.58 -46.74 -21.23
CA LEU A 670 -58.99 -47.87 -22.07
C LEU A 670 -57.83 -48.60 -22.79
N ARG A 671 -56.62 -48.03 -22.86
CA ARG A 671 -55.47 -48.60 -23.60
C ARG A 671 -54.74 -49.73 -22.83
N ARG A 672 -53.73 -50.34 -23.48
CA ARG A 672 -52.78 -51.29 -22.85
C ARG A 672 -51.60 -50.53 -22.24
N GLY A 673 -51.10 -51.00 -21.10
CA GLY A 673 -49.93 -50.45 -20.41
C GLY A 673 -50.26 -49.62 -19.16
N ALA A 674 -49.20 -49.18 -18.47
CA ALA A 674 -49.22 -48.51 -17.15
C ALA A 674 -49.99 -49.26 -16.05
N GLN A 675 -50.03 -48.68 -14.85
CA GLN A 675 -50.93 -49.12 -13.78
C GLN A 675 -52.35 -48.62 -14.12
N LYS A 676 -53.34 -49.51 -14.07
CA LYS A 676 -54.77 -49.20 -14.25
C LYS A 676 -55.45 -49.08 -12.88
N LEU A 677 -56.57 -48.35 -12.82
CA LEU A 677 -57.29 -48.11 -11.57
C LEU A 677 -57.68 -49.42 -10.87
N HIS A 678 -58.17 -50.42 -11.62
CA HIS A 678 -58.57 -51.70 -11.03
C HIS A 678 -57.41 -52.46 -10.35
N ASN A 679 -56.19 -52.37 -10.91
CA ASN A 679 -54.97 -52.97 -10.32
C ASN A 679 -54.42 -52.13 -9.15
N PHE A 680 -54.77 -50.85 -9.07
CA PHE A 680 -54.47 -50.00 -7.91
C PHE A 680 -55.49 -50.23 -6.78
N LEU A 681 -56.72 -50.66 -7.09
CA LEU A 681 -57.82 -50.83 -6.14
C LEU A 681 -58.15 -52.29 -5.76
N GLY A 682 -57.51 -53.29 -6.38
CA GLY A 682 -57.77 -54.72 -6.11
C GLY A 682 -59.15 -55.23 -6.58
N ILE A 683 -59.77 -54.57 -7.57
CA ILE A 683 -61.16 -54.84 -8.01
C ILE A 683 -61.27 -55.48 -9.39
N SER A 684 -62.41 -56.10 -9.69
CA SER A 684 -62.65 -56.75 -10.98
C SER A 684 -62.85 -55.75 -12.13
N ASN A 685 -62.24 -56.08 -13.27
CA ASN A 685 -62.30 -55.33 -14.53
C ASN A 685 -62.77 -56.24 -15.69
N GLN A 686 -63.61 -57.23 -15.40
CA GLN A 686 -64.26 -58.07 -16.42
C GLN A 686 -65.36 -57.30 -17.18
N ILE A 687 -65.95 -56.30 -16.53
CA ILE A 687 -67.00 -55.42 -17.02
C ILE A 687 -66.70 -54.00 -16.50
N GLY A 688 -66.78 -53.00 -17.37
CA GLY A 688 -66.59 -51.59 -17.05
C GLY A 688 -67.05 -50.66 -18.19
N LEU A 689 -66.34 -49.54 -18.34
CA LEU A 689 -66.69 -48.46 -19.27
C LEU A 689 -66.75 -48.94 -20.73
N SER A 690 -65.81 -49.78 -21.18
CA SER A 690 -65.80 -50.25 -22.57
C SER A 690 -66.96 -51.18 -22.89
N GLU A 691 -67.41 -52.06 -22.00
CA GLU A 691 -68.59 -52.91 -22.21
C GLU A 691 -69.88 -52.08 -22.24
N PHE A 692 -69.99 -51.06 -21.38
CA PHE A 692 -71.11 -50.11 -21.40
C PHE A 692 -71.17 -49.33 -22.73
N LEU A 693 -70.06 -48.72 -23.16
CA LEU A 693 -69.98 -47.96 -24.43
C LEU A 693 -70.09 -48.83 -25.69
N GLN A 694 -70.11 -50.15 -25.56
CA GLN A 694 -70.42 -51.10 -26.63
C GLN A 694 -71.87 -51.65 -26.53
N GLY A 695 -72.69 -51.11 -25.62
CA GLY A 695 -74.09 -51.52 -25.42
C GLY A 695 -74.28 -52.91 -24.81
N GLN A 696 -73.23 -53.51 -24.24
CA GLN A 696 -73.24 -54.90 -23.75
C GLN A 696 -73.82 -55.03 -22.34
N VAL A 697 -73.74 -53.97 -21.52
CA VAL A 697 -74.13 -53.96 -20.11
C VAL A 697 -74.75 -52.62 -19.72
N SER A 698 -75.75 -52.61 -18.83
CA SER A 698 -76.41 -51.40 -18.32
C SER A 698 -75.59 -50.64 -17.28
N LEU A 699 -75.85 -49.34 -17.12
CA LEU A 699 -75.08 -48.44 -16.25
C LEU A 699 -75.03 -48.92 -14.78
N ASP A 700 -76.16 -49.39 -14.24
CA ASP A 700 -76.26 -49.87 -12.85
C ASP A 700 -75.39 -51.10 -12.54
N ARG A 701 -74.95 -51.83 -13.58
CA ARG A 701 -74.06 -52.99 -13.45
C ARG A 701 -72.57 -52.64 -13.58
N VAL A 702 -72.22 -51.47 -14.12
CA VAL A 702 -70.82 -51.04 -14.26
C VAL A 702 -70.37 -50.10 -13.14
N ILE A 703 -71.32 -49.42 -12.46
CA ILE A 703 -71.07 -48.66 -11.24
C ILE A 703 -70.89 -49.61 -10.05
N GLN A 704 -69.66 -49.74 -9.57
CA GLN A 704 -69.31 -50.49 -8.37
C GLN A 704 -69.17 -49.52 -7.19
N ARG A 705 -69.71 -49.86 -6.01
CA ARG A 705 -69.50 -49.08 -4.78
C ARG A 705 -68.25 -49.55 -4.06
N LEU A 706 -67.38 -48.63 -3.65
CA LEU A 706 -66.17 -48.97 -2.90
C LEU A 706 -66.51 -49.12 -1.41
N TYR A 707 -65.94 -50.14 -0.76
CA TYR A 707 -66.34 -50.51 0.61
C TYR A 707 -65.66 -49.65 1.69
N TRP A 708 -64.47 -49.15 1.43
CA TRP A 708 -63.67 -48.35 2.35
C TRP A 708 -64.03 -46.87 2.35
N GLU A 709 -65.01 -46.40 1.57
CA GLU A 709 -65.60 -45.08 1.83
C GLU A 709 -67.13 -45.01 1.66
N ARG A 710 -67.73 -44.08 2.41
CA ARG A 710 -69.15 -43.73 2.23
C ARG A 710 -69.24 -42.66 1.15
N GLY A 711 -70.16 -42.84 0.20
CA GLY A 711 -70.31 -41.92 -0.94
C GLY A 711 -69.36 -42.16 -2.11
N LEU A 712 -68.39 -43.08 -2.01
CA LEU A 712 -67.40 -43.35 -3.07
C LEU A 712 -67.77 -44.55 -3.97
N TYR A 713 -67.70 -44.33 -5.27
CA TYR A 713 -68.06 -45.29 -6.33
C TYR A 713 -67.00 -45.32 -7.44
N VAL A 714 -67.00 -46.35 -8.28
CA VAL A 714 -66.09 -46.51 -9.41
C VAL A 714 -66.75 -47.18 -10.62
N ILE A 715 -66.39 -46.74 -11.83
CA ILE A 715 -66.50 -47.49 -13.08
C ILE A 715 -65.06 -47.82 -13.53
N THR A 716 -64.75 -49.10 -13.72
CA THR A 716 -63.43 -49.56 -14.18
C THR A 716 -63.31 -49.46 -15.71
N SER A 717 -62.09 -49.54 -16.28
CA SER A 717 -61.91 -49.38 -17.74
C SER A 717 -62.60 -50.45 -18.59
N GLY A 718 -62.90 -51.62 -18.02
CA GLY A 718 -63.41 -52.76 -18.77
C GLY A 718 -62.32 -53.41 -19.63
N GLN A 719 -62.68 -54.34 -20.52
CA GLN A 719 -61.73 -54.97 -21.43
C GLN A 719 -61.21 -53.95 -22.45
N VAL A 720 -59.96 -54.11 -22.89
CA VAL A 720 -59.34 -53.17 -23.84
C VAL A 720 -60.07 -53.24 -25.20
N PRO A 721 -60.76 -52.17 -25.62
CA PRO A 721 -61.53 -52.16 -26.86
C PRO A 721 -60.58 -52.04 -28.09
N PRO A 722 -61.04 -52.42 -29.29
CA PRO A 722 -60.24 -52.35 -30.51
C PRO A 722 -59.91 -50.90 -30.92
N ASP A 723 -60.81 -49.94 -30.67
CA ASP A 723 -60.56 -48.51 -30.85
C ASP A 723 -61.03 -47.71 -29.61
N PRO A 724 -60.11 -47.47 -28.66
CA PRO A 724 -60.35 -46.60 -27.50
C PRO A 724 -60.78 -45.17 -27.86
N THR A 725 -60.24 -44.63 -28.96
CA THR A 725 -60.45 -43.23 -29.37
C THR A 725 -61.90 -43.01 -29.81
N ARG A 726 -62.40 -43.92 -30.65
CA ARG A 726 -63.77 -43.88 -31.18
C ARG A 726 -64.83 -44.07 -30.11
N LEU A 727 -64.58 -44.88 -29.08
CA LEU A 727 -65.51 -45.02 -27.94
C LEU A 727 -65.55 -43.74 -27.10
N LEU A 728 -64.39 -43.12 -26.82
CA LEU A 728 -64.33 -41.86 -26.07
C LEU A 728 -64.89 -40.65 -26.84
N SER A 729 -64.90 -40.70 -28.18
CA SER A 729 -65.54 -39.69 -29.04
C SER A 729 -66.99 -40.01 -29.42
N SER A 730 -67.63 -41.00 -28.77
CA SER A 730 -69.00 -41.43 -29.12
C SER A 730 -70.08 -40.51 -28.52
N SER A 731 -71.26 -40.51 -29.13
CA SER A 731 -72.49 -39.94 -28.55
C SER A 731 -72.80 -40.52 -27.17
N ASP A 732 -72.46 -41.78 -26.96
CA ASP A 732 -72.87 -42.56 -25.80
C ASP A 732 -71.95 -42.25 -24.61
N MET A 733 -70.68 -41.96 -24.88
CA MET A 733 -69.76 -41.37 -23.90
C MET A 733 -70.21 -39.95 -23.53
N TYR A 734 -70.62 -39.11 -24.48
CA TYR A 734 -71.14 -37.78 -24.19
C TYR A 734 -72.41 -37.85 -23.32
N ALA A 735 -73.36 -38.72 -23.67
CA ALA A 735 -74.59 -38.93 -22.90
C ALA A 735 -74.30 -39.44 -21.47
N LEU A 736 -73.40 -40.42 -21.33
CA LEU A 736 -72.90 -40.89 -20.03
C LEU A 736 -72.28 -39.76 -19.20
N MET A 737 -71.42 -38.94 -19.82
CA MET A 737 -70.80 -37.79 -19.18
C MET A 737 -71.78 -36.70 -18.72
N GLN A 738 -73.03 -36.70 -19.17
CA GLN A 738 -74.10 -35.86 -18.60
C GLN A 738 -74.86 -36.62 -17.51
N GLN A 739 -75.31 -37.86 -17.76
CA GLN A 739 -76.04 -38.69 -16.79
C GLN A 739 -75.27 -38.85 -15.46
N LEU A 740 -73.97 -39.12 -15.52
CA LEU A 740 -73.14 -39.24 -14.31
C LEU A 740 -73.02 -37.91 -13.54
N ARG A 741 -73.12 -36.77 -14.23
CA ARG A 741 -72.98 -35.41 -13.69
C ARG A 741 -74.26 -34.91 -13.01
N GLU A 742 -75.40 -35.53 -13.33
CA GLU A 742 -76.67 -35.36 -12.62
C GLU A 742 -76.82 -36.36 -11.46
N ALA A 743 -76.20 -37.54 -11.58
CA ALA A 743 -76.31 -38.62 -10.61
C ALA A 743 -75.33 -38.55 -9.42
N PHE A 744 -74.23 -37.79 -9.52
CA PHE A 744 -73.16 -37.67 -8.53
C PHE A 744 -72.72 -36.22 -8.34
N ASP A 745 -72.27 -35.87 -7.13
CA ASP A 745 -71.86 -34.51 -6.79
C ASP A 745 -70.50 -34.16 -7.44
N LEU A 746 -69.65 -35.17 -7.67
CA LEU A 746 -68.37 -35.07 -8.36
C LEU A 746 -68.06 -36.35 -9.15
N VAL A 747 -67.70 -36.21 -10.42
CA VAL A 747 -67.19 -37.31 -11.26
C VAL A 747 -65.72 -37.07 -11.62
N ILE A 748 -64.82 -37.97 -11.25
CA ILE A 748 -63.38 -37.87 -11.51
C ILE A 748 -62.94 -38.90 -12.56
N TYR A 749 -62.35 -38.45 -13.67
CA TYR A 749 -61.90 -39.31 -14.78
C TYR A 749 -60.38 -39.51 -14.74
N ASP A 750 -59.89 -40.75 -14.55
CA ASP A 750 -58.44 -41.09 -14.61
C ASP A 750 -58.00 -41.26 -16.06
N MET A 751 -57.06 -40.45 -16.53
CA MET A 751 -56.70 -40.36 -17.94
C MET A 751 -55.23 -40.75 -18.23
N PRO A 752 -54.90 -41.42 -19.36
CA PRO A 752 -53.52 -41.65 -19.79
C PRO A 752 -52.65 -40.38 -19.77
N PRO A 753 -51.31 -40.53 -19.73
CA PRO A 753 -50.40 -39.39 -19.81
C PRO A 753 -50.53 -38.71 -21.18
N LEU A 754 -50.40 -37.39 -21.22
CA LEU A 754 -50.80 -36.59 -22.38
C LEU A 754 -49.81 -36.61 -23.55
N MET A 755 -48.61 -37.17 -23.37
CA MET A 755 -47.64 -37.37 -24.45
C MET A 755 -48.11 -38.41 -25.47
N GLY A 756 -48.82 -37.92 -26.50
CA GLY A 756 -49.05 -38.63 -27.77
C GLY A 756 -50.47 -39.15 -28.03
N LEU A 757 -51.44 -38.89 -27.15
CA LEU A 757 -52.81 -39.43 -27.26
C LEU A 757 -53.89 -38.33 -27.31
N ALA A 758 -54.91 -38.54 -28.14
CA ALA A 758 -56.06 -37.64 -28.26
C ALA A 758 -57.10 -37.84 -27.14
N ASP A 759 -57.11 -39.03 -26.53
CA ASP A 759 -58.06 -39.54 -25.54
C ASP A 759 -58.41 -38.51 -24.44
N VAL A 760 -57.37 -37.90 -23.87
CA VAL A 760 -57.53 -36.95 -22.77
C VAL A 760 -58.30 -35.71 -23.23
N GLY A 761 -58.01 -35.21 -24.43
CA GLY A 761 -58.64 -34.01 -24.98
C GLY A 761 -60.15 -34.18 -25.21
N LEU A 762 -60.60 -35.38 -25.62
CA LEU A 762 -62.01 -35.68 -25.88
C LEU A 762 -62.89 -35.54 -24.63
N VAL A 763 -62.42 -36.03 -23.48
CA VAL A 763 -63.14 -35.93 -22.20
C VAL A 763 -62.85 -34.60 -21.50
N ALA A 764 -61.62 -34.09 -21.58
CA ALA A 764 -61.22 -32.80 -21.01
C ALA A 764 -62.08 -31.63 -21.55
N ALA A 765 -62.33 -31.60 -22.87
CA ALA A 765 -63.18 -30.59 -23.51
C ALA A 765 -64.67 -30.68 -23.07
N ASN A 766 -65.08 -31.78 -22.43
CA ASN A 766 -66.43 -32.01 -21.92
C ASN A 766 -66.51 -31.99 -20.38
N SER A 767 -65.40 -31.80 -19.67
CA SER A 767 -65.31 -31.72 -18.21
C SER A 767 -65.29 -30.28 -17.69
N ALA A 768 -65.77 -30.04 -16.46
CA ALA A 768 -65.73 -28.70 -15.86
C ALA A 768 -64.30 -28.27 -15.46
N ALA A 769 -63.40 -29.23 -15.19
CA ALA A 769 -62.08 -29.01 -14.65
C ALA A 769 -61.06 -30.05 -15.14
N VAL A 770 -59.80 -29.63 -15.35
CA VAL A 770 -58.66 -30.52 -15.61
C VAL A 770 -57.50 -30.18 -14.67
N VAL A 771 -56.98 -31.20 -13.98
CA VAL A 771 -55.76 -31.13 -13.17
C VAL A 771 -54.67 -31.96 -13.83
N VAL A 772 -53.49 -31.34 -13.97
CA VAL A 772 -52.28 -32.01 -14.47
C VAL A 772 -51.38 -32.36 -13.29
N VAL A 773 -50.79 -33.55 -13.30
CA VAL A 773 -49.82 -34.01 -12.30
C VAL A 773 -48.43 -34.05 -12.90
N THR A 774 -47.42 -33.58 -12.16
CA THR A 774 -46.01 -33.90 -12.42
C THR A 774 -45.32 -34.41 -11.16
N SER A 775 -44.13 -35.01 -11.29
CA SER A 775 -43.35 -35.52 -10.14
C SER A 775 -41.92 -35.00 -10.13
N LEU A 776 -41.42 -34.60 -8.95
CA LEU A 776 -40.05 -34.11 -8.79
C LEU A 776 -38.98 -35.17 -9.11
N ASN A 777 -37.76 -34.70 -9.41
CA ASN A 777 -36.57 -35.49 -9.70
C ASN A 777 -36.70 -36.45 -10.91
N LYS A 778 -37.56 -36.07 -11.88
CA LYS A 778 -37.85 -36.85 -13.08
C LYS A 778 -37.35 -36.18 -14.36
N ARG A 779 -36.51 -36.89 -15.10
CA ARG A 779 -35.97 -36.43 -16.39
C ARG A 779 -37.05 -36.27 -17.46
N GLY A 780 -36.98 -35.15 -18.18
CA GLY A 780 -37.94 -34.76 -19.20
C GLY A 780 -39.21 -34.09 -18.67
N SER A 781 -39.33 -33.84 -17.36
CA SER A 781 -40.58 -33.36 -16.74
C SER A 781 -40.96 -31.94 -17.15
N ILE A 782 -39.99 -31.04 -17.35
CA ILE A 782 -40.24 -29.63 -17.70
C ILE A 782 -40.75 -29.57 -19.14
N THR A 783 -40.04 -30.21 -20.07
CA THR A 783 -40.41 -30.24 -21.49
C THR A 783 -41.71 -31.03 -21.71
N ALA A 784 -41.90 -32.17 -21.04
CA ALA A 784 -43.13 -32.95 -21.16
C ALA A 784 -44.35 -32.18 -20.62
N LEU A 785 -44.22 -31.49 -19.49
CA LEU A 785 -45.31 -30.70 -18.92
C LEU A 785 -45.70 -29.55 -19.85
N LYS A 786 -44.72 -28.80 -20.39
CA LYS A 786 -44.98 -27.73 -21.36
C LYS A 786 -45.78 -28.26 -22.58
N ASN A 787 -45.33 -29.35 -23.18
CA ASN A 787 -46.03 -30.01 -24.30
C ASN A 787 -47.44 -30.49 -23.93
N ALA A 788 -47.70 -30.87 -22.67
CA ALA A 788 -49.02 -31.27 -22.20
C ALA A 788 -49.97 -30.07 -22.03
N VAL A 789 -49.49 -28.97 -21.45
CA VAL A 789 -50.26 -27.72 -21.27
C VAL A 789 -50.66 -27.13 -22.62
N GLU A 790 -49.74 -27.06 -23.58
CA GLU A 790 -50.00 -26.57 -24.94
C GLU A 790 -51.11 -27.39 -25.65
N ARG A 791 -51.09 -28.73 -25.49
CA ARG A 791 -52.10 -29.63 -26.07
C ARG A 791 -53.48 -29.49 -25.42
N LEU A 792 -53.55 -29.33 -24.10
CA LEU A 792 -54.81 -29.06 -23.40
C LEU A 792 -55.39 -27.69 -23.76
N HIS A 793 -54.53 -26.68 -23.97
CA HIS A 793 -54.94 -25.36 -24.44
C HIS A 793 -55.55 -25.41 -25.85
N LEU A 794 -54.96 -26.19 -26.78
CA LEU A 794 -55.49 -26.36 -28.14
C LEU A 794 -56.92 -26.93 -28.19
N VAL A 795 -57.27 -27.84 -27.27
CA VAL A 795 -58.64 -28.39 -27.15
C VAL A 795 -59.57 -27.54 -26.25
N LYS A 796 -59.11 -26.36 -25.81
CA LYS A 796 -59.83 -25.43 -24.91
C LYS A 796 -60.27 -26.08 -23.59
N ALA A 797 -59.49 -27.04 -23.08
CA ALA A 797 -59.78 -27.67 -21.79
C ALA A 797 -59.57 -26.69 -20.63
N ASN A 798 -60.46 -26.73 -19.64
CA ASN A 798 -60.40 -25.83 -18.48
C ASN A 798 -59.34 -26.31 -17.46
N MET A 799 -58.09 -25.90 -17.66
CA MET A 799 -56.97 -26.26 -16.80
C MET A 799 -57.01 -25.49 -15.47
N VAL A 800 -57.38 -26.19 -14.40
CA VAL A 800 -57.40 -25.69 -13.01
C VAL A 800 -55.98 -25.35 -12.55
N GLY A 801 -55.03 -26.27 -12.79
CA GLY A 801 -53.63 -26.08 -12.42
C GLY A 801 -52.82 -27.38 -12.34
N LEU A 802 -51.64 -27.27 -11.71
CA LEU A 802 -50.64 -28.32 -11.55
C LEU A 802 -50.63 -28.88 -10.11
N VAL A 803 -50.51 -30.20 -9.98
CA VAL A 803 -50.20 -30.87 -8.71
C VAL A 803 -48.80 -31.45 -8.78
N VAL A 804 -47.95 -31.10 -7.82
CA VAL A 804 -46.57 -31.57 -7.74
C VAL A 804 -46.51 -32.76 -6.79
N ASN A 805 -46.32 -33.95 -7.34
CA ASN A 805 -46.24 -35.20 -6.61
C ASN A 805 -44.80 -35.58 -6.25
N GLN A 806 -44.66 -36.50 -5.31
CA GLN A 806 -43.38 -37.03 -4.81
C GLN A 806 -42.49 -35.95 -4.18
N VAL A 807 -43.10 -35.05 -3.41
CA VAL A 807 -42.37 -34.04 -2.64
C VAL A 807 -41.69 -34.67 -1.43
N LYS A 808 -40.38 -34.47 -1.31
CA LYS A 808 -39.57 -34.83 -0.14
C LYS A 808 -39.61 -33.69 0.88
N ASN A 809 -39.55 -34.03 2.16
CA ASN A 809 -39.53 -33.08 3.28
C ASN A 809 -40.73 -32.09 3.24
N TYR A 810 -41.91 -32.60 2.91
CA TYR A 810 -43.15 -31.83 2.92
C TYR A 810 -43.49 -31.43 4.36
N LYS A 811 -43.26 -30.16 4.71
CA LYS A 811 -43.71 -29.60 5.98
C LYS A 811 -45.20 -29.30 5.88
N VAL A 812 -46.00 -30.04 6.64
CA VAL A 812 -47.33 -29.59 7.04
C VAL A 812 -47.12 -28.51 8.11
N ASP A 813 -47.50 -27.26 7.82
CA ASP A 813 -47.61 -26.23 8.86
C ASP A 813 -48.87 -26.53 9.68
N TYR A 814 -48.69 -27.34 10.74
CA TYR A 814 -49.77 -27.82 11.61
C TYR A 814 -50.48 -26.72 12.42
N TYR A 815 -50.00 -25.47 12.37
CA TYR A 815 -50.56 -24.31 13.08
C TYR A 815 -50.36 -23.01 12.28
N ALA A 816 -51.06 -22.88 11.16
CA ALA A 816 -51.17 -21.65 10.36
C ALA A 816 -52.60 -21.07 10.39
#